data_AF-A0A0N7L3X7-F1
#
_entry.id   AF-A0A0N7L3X7-F1
#
_cell.length_a   1.000
_cell.length_b   1.000
_cell.length_c   1.000
_cell.angle_alpha   90.00
_cell.angle_beta   90.00
_cell.angle_gamma   90.00
#
_symmetry.space_group_name_H-M   'P 1'
#
loop_
_entity.id
_entity.type
_entity.pdbx_description
1 polymer ?
#
loop_
_entity_poly.entity_id
_entity_poly.type
_entity_poly.pdbx_seq_one_letter_code
_entity_poly.pdbx_strand_id
1 'polypeptide(L)'
;MTAGNGHHPSTQRKRSMQSLSTGTMHHQKKHRHRFNHGSSPVSELQRTRQCLPIYAHRSKIIESINCNQVVILVGETGSGKTTQIPQYIWENDRNQARVAITQPRRVAAITVSQRVCEEVNCGPLGDTVGYCVRFDDTTSKNTRLKFMTDGMLVREALLSPTLDRYSVVVLDEAHERTLQTDILFGIVKRAMRNRKNLKVVVMSATLDVVLFKRFFDDFKPAVIQIPGRMFQVDMFYTAKTQPDYLDSALVAVLQIHLDEKLNEGSILVFLTGQEDIETLETLLEEYARSLPADALKLMVCPIFAAMPREQQMKVFEPAPAGVRKVILATNIAETSITINGIRYVIDTGLVKQRSFIASSGMEMLQTESVSKAQAWQRTGRAGREGPGICYRLFPEETFEQLPDRAIPDIQRVSLEVVVLQLKCMGINDVLGFDFIEKPLKTSLIKALEKLYALSALNNQGNLTTRGRQMAGLPVEPMYAVMLLKSTELSCAEEALTVVAMLSVESVFYSPNDRKAEAAQSRARPSLVHFIRLNLVTMVASSGQPTRLYVKGVFLGYKRGLRNQYSHTALVKIQGLTDKKDVDFYLGKKIAYIYKAKSLKNGSKFRVVWGKVMRAHGSNGVVRAKFAKNLPAEAMSKSVRVMLYPSRV
;
A
#
# COMPACT_ATOMS: atom_id res chain seq x y z
N MET A 1 19.36 -47.05 67.95
CA MET A 1 19.91 -48.43 67.98
C MET A 1 20.84 -48.60 66.78
N THR A 2 21.53 -49.74 66.68
CA THR A 2 22.77 -49.95 65.91
C THR A 2 22.59 -50.35 64.43
N ALA A 3 23.71 -50.33 63.70
CA ALA A 3 23.99 -50.85 62.35
C ALA A 3 23.43 -50.07 61.14
N GLY A 4 24.09 -50.05 59.96
CA GLY A 4 25.48 -50.41 59.66
C GLY A 4 25.72 -51.23 58.37
N ASN A 5 26.22 -50.57 57.31
CA ASN A 5 26.75 -51.12 56.03
C ASN A 5 25.76 -51.94 55.15
N GLY A 6 25.85 -51.92 53.81
CA GLY A 6 26.69 -51.10 52.92
C GLY A 6 26.59 -51.53 51.43
N HIS A 7 27.54 -51.05 50.60
CA HIS A 7 27.80 -51.39 49.18
C HIS A 7 26.99 -50.67 48.06
N HIS A 8 27.61 -50.66 46.87
CA HIS A 8 27.42 -49.83 45.66
C HIS A 8 27.85 -50.70 44.43
N PRO A 9 27.85 -50.24 43.15
CA PRO A 9 27.38 -48.98 42.52
C PRO A 9 26.18 -49.25 41.55
N SER A 10 25.69 -48.45 40.59
CA SER A 10 26.22 -47.37 39.72
C SER A 10 25.01 -46.66 38.99
N THR A 11 25.07 -45.67 38.07
CA THR A 11 26.07 -44.66 37.63
C THR A 11 25.36 -43.46 36.96
N GLN A 12 25.95 -42.24 37.03
CA GLN A 12 25.68 -41.06 36.14
C GLN A 12 24.28 -40.38 36.22
N ARG A 13 24.10 -39.07 35.99
CA ARG A 13 25.02 -37.96 35.63
C ARG A 13 24.49 -36.57 36.08
N LYS A 14 25.37 -35.73 36.65
CA LYS A 14 25.47 -34.23 36.64
C LYS A 14 24.22 -33.31 36.73
N ARG A 15 24.27 -32.10 37.29
CA ARG A 15 25.00 -31.46 38.43
C ARG A 15 24.53 -29.99 38.54
N SER A 16 24.50 -29.41 39.75
CA SER A 16 24.05 -28.03 40.01
C SER A 16 25.13 -27.12 40.64
N MET A 17 24.75 -25.92 41.08
CA MET A 17 25.59 -24.75 41.40
C MET A 17 26.24 -24.70 42.81
N GLN A 18 27.27 -23.82 42.93
CA GLN A 18 27.76 -23.13 44.14
C GLN A 18 28.43 -24.02 45.22
N SER A 19 29.40 -23.57 46.05
CA SER A 19 29.54 -22.24 46.69
C SER A 19 30.99 -21.88 47.12
N LEU A 20 31.12 -20.68 47.73
CA LEU A 20 32.11 -20.12 48.70
C LEU A 20 33.10 -21.10 49.41
N SER A 21 34.30 -20.73 49.90
CA SER A 21 35.06 -19.45 49.91
C SER A 21 36.48 -19.57 50.55
N THR A 22 37.32 -18.53 50.32
CA THR A 22 38.43 -17.96 51.14
C THR A 22 39.88 -18.17 50.66
N GLY A 23 40.76 -17.16 50.85
CA GLY A 23 42.21 -17.24 50.56
C GLY A 23 42.93 -15.91 50.23
N THR A 24 43.54 -15.28 51.23
CA THR A 24 44.56 -14.19 51.23
C THR A 24 45.84 -14.49 50.41
N MET A 25 46.72 -13.56 49.97
CA MET A 25 46.77 -12.07 49.93
C MET A 25 47.91 -11.59 48.97
N HIS A 26 47.75 -10.45 48.27
CA HIS A 26 48.70 -9.29 48.17
C HIS A 26 48.53 -8.40 46.90
N HIS A 27 49.12 -7.19 46.97
CA HIS A 27 49.26 -6.09 46.00
C HIS A 27 49.15 -6.40 44.49
N GLN A 28 48.58 -5.51 43.65
CA GLN A 28 49.13 -4.16 43.38
C GLN A 28 48.13 -3.01 43.11
N LYS A 29 48.72 -1.81 43.01
CA LYS A 29 48.25 -0.42 42.86
C LYS A 29 46.88 -0.15 42.20
N LYS A 30 46.15 0.81 42.79
CA LYS A 30 44.97 1.49 42.22
C LYS A 30 45.33 2.30 40.96
N HIS A 31 44.50 2.22 39.92
CA HIS A 31 44.29 3.33 38.98
C HIS A 31 42.83 3.80 39.06
N ARG A 32 42.62 5.11 39.25
CA ARG A 32 41.29 5.73 39.26
C ARG A 32 40.85 6.05 37.84
N HIS A 33 39.96 5.26 37.25
CA HIS A 33 39.11 5.78 36.18
C HIS A 33 37.88 6.47 36.80
N ARG A 34 37.71 7.76 36.49
CA ARG A 34 36.46 8.47 36.72
C ARG A 34 35.41 7.90 35.74
N PHE A 35 34.42 7.17 36.25
CA PHE A 35 33.19 6.97 35.51
C PHE A 35 32.41 8.29 35.52
N ASN A 36 32.20 8.89 34.33
CA ASN A 36 31.24 9.98 34.18
C ASN A 36 29.84 9.47 34.52
N HIS A 37 29.01 10.33 35.14
CA HIS A 37 27.59 10.03 35.31
C HIS A 37 26.91 10.01 33.94
N GLY A 38 26.39 8.84 33.55
CA GLY A 38 25.48 8.72 32.41
C GLY A 38 24.17 9.45 32.72
N SER A 39 23.71 10.29 31.80
CA SER A 39 22.38 10.91 31.85
C SER A 39 21.29 9.85 31.81
N SER A 40 20.16 10.10 32.50
CA SER A 40 19.01 9.20 32.42
C SER A 40 18.37 9.27 31.02
N PRO A 41 17.79 8.17 30.48
CA PRO A 41 17.23 8.16 29.13
C PRO A 41 16.18 9.26 28.89
N VAL A 42 15.37 9.57 29.90
CA VAL A 42 14.38 10.65 29.86
C VAL A 42 15.04 12.02 29.61
N SER A 43 16.18 12.29 30.25
CA SER A 43 16.91 13.56 30.07
C SER A 43 17.59 13.67 28.68
N GLU A 44 17.93 12.55 28.07
CA GLU A 44 18.50 12.49 26.71
C GLU A 44 17.43 12.68 25.61
N LEU A 45 16.25 12.08 25.81
CA LEU A 45 15.07 12.37 24.98
C LEU A 45 14.68 13.85 25.06
N GLN A 46 14.71 14.45 26.27
CA GLN A 46 14.34 15.86 26.45
C GLN A 46 15.35 16.82 25.81
N ARG A 47 16.65 16.52 25.85
CA ARG A 47 17.68 17.25 25.08
C ARG A 47 17.44 17.12 23.57
N THR A 48 17.16 15.91 23.09
CA THR A 48 16.82 15.67 21.68
C THR A 48 15.62 16.50 21.21
N ARG A 49 14.56 16.59 22.04
CA ARG A 49 13.38 17.45 21.77
C ARG A 49 13.75 18.94 21.68
N GLN A 50 14.63 19.44 22.54
CA GLN A 50 15.13 20.83 22.51
C GLN A 50 15.96 21.13 21.26
N CYS A 51 16.68 20.14 20.74
CA CYS A 51 17.49 20.27 19.53
C CYS A 51 16.66 20.36 18.24
N LEU A 52 15.36 20.05 18.22
CA LEU A 52 14.53 20.06 17.00
C LEU A 52 14.27 21.50 16.48
N PRO A 53 14.24 21.73 15.14
CA PRO A 53 13.98 23.06 14.55
C PRO A 53 12.70 23.72 15.06
N ILE A 54 11.63 22.94 15.25
CA ILE A 54 10.34 23.44 15.74
C ILE A 54 10.37 24.01 17.17
N TYR A 55 11.35 23.63 18.00
CA TYR A 55 11.40 24.01 19.40
C TYR A 55 11.52 25.54 19.59
N ALA A 56 12.33 26.20 18.75
CA ALA A 56 12.49 27.65 18.75
C ALA A 56 11.20 28.42 18.43
N HIS A 57 10.21 27.77 17.81
CA HIS A 57 8.93 28.37 17.43
C HIS A 57 7.77 28.03 18.38
N ARG A 58 8.00 27.22 19.43
CA ARG A 58 6.97 26.70 20.35
C ARG A 58 5.99 27.77 20.85
N SER A 59 6.50 28.92 21.33
CA SER A 59 5.66 30.00 21.84
C SER A 59 4.76 30.62 20.76
N LYS A 60 5.34 31.00 19.60
CA LYS A 60 4.61 31.56 18.45
C LYS A 60 3.55 30.60 17.91
N ILE A 61 3.83 29.29 17.93
CA ILE A 61 2.90 28.24 17.53
C ILE A 61 1.72 28.18 18.50
N ILE A 62 1.98 28.11 19.81
CA ILE A 62 0.93 28.07 20.85
C ILE A 62 0.07 29.34 20.81
N GLU A 63 0.69 30.53 20.70
CA GLU A 63 0.01 31.81 20.51
C GLU A 63 -0.89 31.81 19.28
N SER A 64 -0.38 31.38 18.12
CA SER A 64 -1.16 31.32 16.87
C SER A 64 -2.33 30.35 16.98
N ILE A 65 -2.15 29.19 17.62
CA ILE A 65 -3.23 28.23 17.90
C ILE A 65 -4.22 28.81 18.91
N ASN A 66 -3.79 29.64 19.86
CA ASN A 66 -4.67 30.30 20.82
C ASN A 66 -5.55 31.37 20.14
N CYS A 67 -4.97 32.20 19.27
CA CYS A 67 -5.67 33.33 18.62
C CYS A 67 -6.47 32.97 17.35
N ASN A 68 -6.19 31.87 16.66
CA ASN A 68 -6.79 31.55 15.35
C ASN A 68 -7.59 30.23 15.38
N GLN A 69 -8.64 30.14 14.56
CA GLN A 69 -9.39 28.88 14.40
C GLN A 69 -8.68 27.89 13.45
N VAL A 70 -7.86 28.40 12.51
CA VAL A 70 -6.99 27.60 11.64
C VAL A 70 -5.55 28.09 11.73
N VAL A 71 -4.61 27.15 11.88
CA VAL A 71 -3.17 27.39 11.71
C VAL A 71 -2.61 26.43 10.66
N ILE A 72 -1.89 26.95 9.68
CA ILE A 72 -1.18 26.18 8.66
C ILE A 72 0.31 26.20 9.02
N LEU A 73 0.85 25.04 9.37
CA LEU A 73 2.25 24.82 9.72
C LEU A 73 2.97 24.16 8.54
N VAL A 74 3.92 24.88 7.93
CA VAL A 74 4.79 24.33 6.89
C VAL A 74 6.20 24.20 7.43
N GLY A 75 6.81 23.04 7.22
CA GLY A 75 8.20 22.77 7.59
C GLY A 75 8.57 21.35 7.19
N GLU A 76 9.82 21.14 6.82
CA GLU A 76 10.32 19.88 6.24
C GLU A 76 10.05 18.65 7.11
N THR A 77 10.13 17.46 6.50
CA THR A 77 10.13 16.20 7.25
C THR A 77 11.38 16.14 8.15
N GLY A 78 11.22 15.68 9.40
CA GLY A 78 12.29 15.72 10.42
C GLY A 78 12.33 17.01 11.27
N SER A 79 11.68 18.11 10.87
CA SER A 79 11.64 19.37 11.65
C SER A 79 10.96 19.27 13.03
N GLY A 80 10.20 18.19 13.27
CA GLY A 80 9.56 17.88 14.56
C GLY A 80 8.04 18.09 14.62
N LYS A 81 7.38 18.53 13.53
CA LYS A 81 5.92 18.81 13.48
C LYS A 81 5.08 17.71 14.15
N THR A 82 5.16 16.51 13.58
CA THR A 82 4.36 15.32 13.88
C THR A 82 4.46 14.86 15.34
N THR A 83 5.65 14.96 15.95
CA THR A 83 5.84 14.57 17.36
C THR A 83 5.57 15.72 18.33
N GLN A 84 6.03 16.93 18.04
CA GLN A 84 6.01 18.03 19.02
C GLN A 84 4.71 18.84 19.05
N ILE A 85 4.02 19.04 17.91
CA ILE A 85 2.80 19.86 17.89
C ILE A 85 1.69 19.30 18.78
N PRO A 86 1.37 17.99 18.76
CA PRO A 86 0.38 17.42 19.67
C PRO A 86 0.77 17.62 21.14
N GLN A 87 2.06 17.47 21.46
CA GLN A 87 2.59 17.70 22.80
C GLN A 87 2.42 19.16 23.22
N TYR A 88 2.77 20.14 22.38
CA TYR A 88 2.64 21.56 22.71
C TYR A 88 1.17 21.99 22.93
N ILE A 89 0.23 21.44 22.15
CA ILE A 89 -1.21 21.71 22.32
C ILE A 89 -1.70 21.18 23.68
N TRP A 90 -1.37 19.94 24.04
CA TRP A 90 -1.81 19.33 25.29
C TRP A 90 -1.04 19.84 26.52
N GLU A 91 0.25 20.17 26.38
CA GLU A 91 1.05 20.83 27.42
C GLU A 91 0.46 22.20 27.82
N ASN A 92 -0.14 22.92 26.87
CA ASN A 92 -0.78 24.24 27.10
C ASN A 92 -2.15 24.14 27.81
N ASP A 93 -2.93 23.09 27.57
CA ASP A 93 -4.24 22.88 28.21
C ASP A 93 -4.48 21.39 28.53
N ARG A 94 -3.80 20.87 29.55
CA ARG A 94 -3.90 19.46 29.95
C ARG A 94 -5.31 19.02 30.36
N ASN A 95 -6.16 19.96 30.76
CA ASN A 95 -7.47 19.68 31.34
C ASN A 95 -8.54 19.53 30.25
N GLN A 96 -8.61 20.47 29.29
CA GLN A 96 -9.64 20.47 28.25
C GLN A 96 -9.14 19.93 26.89
N ALA A 97 -7.82 19.89 26.64
CA ALA A 97 -7.33 19.40 25.35
C ALA A 97 -7.69 17.93 25.11
N ARG A 98 -8.43 17.70 24.03
CA ARG A 98 -8.54 16.42 23.33
C ARG A 98 -8.23 16.67 21.87
N VAL A 99 -7.12 16.09 21.42
CA VAL A 99 -6.55 16.28 20.09
C VAL A 99 -6.75 15.02 19.28
N ALA A 100 -7.39 15.14 18.12
CA ALA A 100 -7.29 14.14 17.07
C ALA A 100 -6.08 14.49 16.19
N ILE A 101 -5.14 13.56 16.01
CA ILE A 101 -4.00 13.72 15.11
C ILE A 101 -4.17 12.71 14.00
N THR A 102 -4.40 13.16 12.77
CA THR A 102 -4.54 12.25 11.63
C THR A 102 -3.22 12.05 10.90
N GLN A 103 -3.10 10.90 10.24
CA GLN A 103 -1.97 10.49 9.41
C GLN A 103 -2.53 9.77 8.17
N PRO A 104 -1.95 9.95 6.99
CA PRO A 104 -2.36 9.18 5.81
C PRO A 104 -2.04 7.68 5.95
N ARG A 105 -0.97 7.32 6.69
CA ARG A 105 -0.45 5.93 6.75
C ARG A 105 -0.59 5.29 8.14
N ARG A 106 -1.09 4.05 8.18
CA ARG A 106 -1.29 3.26 9.42
C ARG A 106 -0.01 3.14 10.27
N VAL A 107 1.13 2.84 9.63
CA VAL A 107 2.40 2.64 10.35
C VAL A 107 2.82 3.90 11.08
N ALA A 108 2.72 5.07 10.44
CA ALA A 108 3.05 6.37 11.05
C ALA A 108 2.15 6.67 12.26
N ALA A 109 0.83 6.46 12.16
CA ALA A 109 -0.09 6.65 13.29
C ALA A 109 0.31 5.80 14.52
N ILE A 110 0.74 4.55 14.31
CA ILE A 110 1.19 3.66 15.39
C ILE A 110 2.54 4.13 15.95
N THR A 111 3.58 4.24 15.11
CA THR A 111 4.95 4.50 15.60
C THR A 111 5.15 5.90 16.15
N VAL A 112 4.45 6.91 15.61
CA VAL A 112 4.43 8.27 16.19
C VAL A 112 3.75 8.25 17.55
N SER A 113 2.62 7.53 17.72
CA SER A 113 1.95 7.47 19.02
C SER A 113 2.81 6.80 20.10
N GLN A 114 3.53 5.73 19.74
CA GLN A 114 4.51 5.06 20.60
C GLN A 114 5.60 6.05 21.02
N ARG A 115 6.23 6.72 20.05
CA ARG A 115 7.30 7.70 20.29
C ARG A 115 6.84 8.91 21.12
N VAL A 116 5.63 9.40 20.90
CA VAL A 116 5.07 10.51 21.68
C VAL A 116 4.70 10.05 23.10
N CYS A 117 4.29 8.80 23.30
CA CYS A 117 4.09 8.25 24.64
C CYS A 117 5.41 8.18 25.44
N GLU A 118 6.50 7.75 24.79
CA GLU A 118 7.87 7.79 25.35
C GLU A 118 8.33 9.22 25.68
N GLU A 119 8.16 10.16 24.76
CA GLU A 119 8.61 11.55 24.89
C GLU A 119 7.83 12.38 25.91
N VAL A 120 6.57 12.01 26.19
CA VAL A 120 5.71 12.64 27.20
C VAL A 120 5.84 11.97 28.57
N ASN A 121 6.21 10.68 28.62
CA ASN A 121 6.35 9.88 29.84
C ASN A 121 5.07 9.87 30.71
N CYS A 122 3.91 9.64 30.08
CA CYS A 122 2.58 9.67 30.70
C CYS A 122 1.97 8.27 30.93
N GLY A 123 2.79 7.30 31.32
CA GLY A 123 2.35 5.91 31.49
C GLY A 123 2.25 5.12 30.17
N PRO A 124 1.45 4.03 30.12
CA PRO A 124 1.40 3.14 28.97
C PRO A 124 0.58 3.71 27.80
N LEU A 125 0.95 3.28 26.59
CA LEU A 125 0.19 3.56 25.37
C LEU A 125 -1.25 3.04 25.50
N GLY A 126 -2.22 3.89 25.17
CA GLY A 126 -3.65 3.64 25.35
C GLY A 126 -4.27 4.39 26.53
N ASP A 127 -3.46 4.85 27.50
CA ASP A 127 -3.92 5.86 28.48
C ASP A 127 -3.92 7.26 27.83
N THR A 128 -3.05 8.17 28.26
CA THR A 128 -3.06 9.59 27.86
C THR A 128 -2.72 9.81 26.38
N VAL A 129 -1.78 9.04 25.84
CA VAL A 129 -1.46 8.95 24.40
C VAL A 129 -1.93 7.59 23.90
N GLY A 130 -2.59 7.55 22.74
CA GLY A 130 -3.06 6.30 22.13
C GLY A 130 -3.26 6.44 20.62
N TYR A 131 -3.57 5.33 19.95
CA TYR A 131 -3.84 5.31 18.52
C TYR A 131 -5.07 4.49 18.14
N CYS A 132 -5.71 4.87 17.03
CA CYS A 132 -6.85 4.16 16.46
C CYS A 132 -6.70 4.07 14.95
N VAL A 133 -6.49 2.86 14.46
CA VAL A 133 -6.39 2.55 13.03
C VAL A 133 -7.38 1.43 12.70
N ARG A 134 -7.55 1.14 11.40
CA ARG A 134 -8.55 0.17 10.96
C ARG A 134 -8.26 -1.22 11.55
N PHE A 135 -9.25 -1.77 12.27
CA PHE A 135 -9.22 -3.06 12.99
C PHE A 135 -8.26 -3.12 14.21
N ASP A 136 -7.79 -1.98 14.72
CA ASP A 136 -6.70 -1.93 15.69
C ASP A 136 -6.75 -0.59 16.47
N ASP A 137 -7.35 -0.61 17.67
CA ASP A 137 -7.60 0.58 18.49
C ASP A 137 -7.01 0.39 19.90
N THR A 138 -5.96 1.16 20.19
CA THR A 138 -5.29 1.26 21.49
C THR A 138 -5.59 2.64 22.07
N THR A 139 -6.83 2.84 22.54
CA THR A 139 -7.28 4.06 23.24
C THR A 139 -8.21 3.75 24.41
N SER A 140 -8.39 4.73 25.30
CA SER A 140 -9.25 4.64 26.48
C SER A 140 -10.07 5.92 26.66
N LYS A 141 -10.90 5.97 27.72
CA LYS A 141 -11.63 7.19 28.12
C LYS A 141 -10.69 8.33 28.55
N ASN A 142 -9.45 8.00 28.94
CA ASN A 142 -8.44 8.94 29.41
C ASN A 142 -7.71 9.64 28.26
N THR A 143 -7.63 9.02 27.08
CA THR A 143 -6.81 9.48 25.95
C THR A 143 -7.09 10.92 25.55
N ARG A 144 -6.02 11.72 25.52
CA ARG A 144 -6.02 13.14 25.18
C ARG A 144 -5.32 13.41 23.85
N LEU A 145 -4.27 12.65 23.54
CA LEU A 145 -3.62 12.66 22.23
C LEU A 145 -3.96 11.36 21.50
N LYS A 146 -4.93 11.43 20.57
CA LYS A 146 -5.39 10.27 19.78
C LYS A 146 -4.87 10.36 18.35
N PHE A 147 -3.84 9.58 18.05
CA PHE A 147 -3.33 9.41 16.69
C PHE A 147 -4.23 8.46 15.91
N MET A 148 -4.51 8.72 14.63
CA MET A 148 -5.38 7.87 13.83
C MET A 148 -5.11 8.00 12.34
N THR A 149 -5.60 7.07 11.52
CA THR A 149 -5.63 7.32 10.07
C THR A 149 -6.78 8.25 9.70
N ASP A 150 -6.63 9.04 8.63
CA ASP A 150 -7.66 10.00 8.17
C ASP A 150 -9.05 9.36 8.07
N GLY A 151 -9.12 8.16 7.49
CA GLY A 151 -10.36 7.39 7.33
C GLY A 151 -11.02 6.95 8.66
N MET A 152 -10.28 6.92 9.77
CA MET A 152 -10.87 6.70 11.10
C MET A 152 -11.50 7.98 11.65
N LEU A 153 -10.93 9.18 11.40
CA LEU A 153 -11.61 10.43 11.75
C LEU A 153 -12.84 10.68 10.87
N VAL A 154 -12.78 10.33 9.57
CA VAL A 154 -13.96 10.29 8.68
C VAL A 154 -15.02 9.32 9.23
N ARG A 155 -14.61 8.17 9.79
CA ARG A 155 -15.53 7.22 10.43
C ARG A 155 -16.14 7.75 11.74
N GLU A 156 -15.39 8.47 12.57
CA GLU A 156 -15.97 9.16 13.74
C GLU A 156 -16.91 10.30 13.31
N ALA A 157 -16.62 11.01 12.21
CA ALA A 157 -17.47 12.05 11.65
C ALA A 157 -18.82 11.53 11.09
N LEU A 158 -18.91 10.24 10.71
CA LEU A 158 -20.20 9.60 10.38
C LEU A 158 -21.14 9.53 11.59
N LEU A 159 -20.60 9.57 12.81
CA LEU A 159 -21.34 9.45 14.08
C LEU A 159 -21.49 10.79 14.81
N SER A 160 -20.49 11.67 14.70
CA SER A 160 -20.50 13.05 15.21
C SER A 160 -19.96 13.99 14.12
N PRO A 161 -20.82 14.50 13.22
CA PRO A 161 -20.41 15.42 12.14
C PRO A 161 -19.81 16.75 12.64
N THR A 162 -20.00 17.05 13.93
CA THR A 162 -19.44 18.20 14.66
C THR A 162 -18.16 17.88 15.43
N LEU A 163 -17.68 16.63 15.43
CA LEU A 163 -16.43 16.17 16.07
C LEU A 163 -16.35 16.50 17.58
N ASP A 164 -17.44 16.26 18.30
CA ASP A 164 -17.70 16.76 19.67
C ASP A 164 -16.77 16.20 20.76
N ARG A 165 -15.95 15.19 20.41
CA ARG A 165 -14.92 14.61 21.27
C ARG A 165 -13.64 15.44 21.33
N TYR A 166 -13.43 16.36 20.39
CA TYR A 166 -12.16 17.06 20.19
C TYR A 166 -12.30 18.58 20.32
N SER A 167 -11.28 19.21 20.89
CA SER A 167 -11.09 20.67 20.88
C SER A 167 -10.16 21.10 19.76
N VAL A 168 -9.21 20.25 19.37
CA VAL A 168 -8.28 20.49 18.25
C VAL A 168 -8.21 19.28 17.32
N VAL A 169 -8.23 19.51 16.02
CA VAL A 169 -7.93 18.51 14.98
C VAL A 169 -6.62 18.90 14.29
N VAL A 170 -5.66 17.98 14.27
CA VAL A 170 -4.38 18.12 13.57
C VAL A 170 -4.42 17.23 12.34
N LEU A 171 -4.36 17.85 11.15
CA LEU A 171 -4.33 17.19 9.84
C LEU A 171 -2.87 17.19 9.37
N ASP A 172 -2.14 16.10 9.62
CA ASP A 172 -0.71 15.99 9.33
C ASP A 172 -0.41 15.34 7.97
N GLU A 173 0.81 15.56 7.48
CA GLU A 173 1.30 15.11 6.17
C GLU A 173 0.31 15.44 5.02
N ALA A 174 -0.38 16.58 5.13
CA ALA A 174 -1.47 17.01 4.26
C ALA A 174 -1.11 17.10 2.76
N HIS A 175 0.18 17.08 2.45
CA HIS A 175 0.74 17.08 1.10
C HIS A 175 0.67 15.70 0.41
N GLU A 176 0.41 14.60 1.13
CA GLU A 176 0.14 13.30 0.49
C GLU A 176 -1.22 13.28 -0.25
N ARG A 177 -2.11 14.25 0.02
CA ARG A 177 -3.36 14.53 -0.75
C ARG A 177 -4.18 13.27 -1.07
N THR A 178 -4.26 12.37 -0.09
CA THR A 178 -4.99 11.10 -0.23
C THR A 178 -6.49 11.36 -0.29
N LEU A 179 -7.23 10.40 -0.85
CA LEU A 179 -8.68 10.49 -0.96
C LEU A 179 -9.36 10.79 0.39
N GLN A 180 -8.92 10.15 1.48
CA GLN A 180 -9.52 10.34 2.81
C GLN A 180 -9.15 11.70 3.42
N THR A 181 -7.93 12.18 3.19
CA THR A 181 -7.48 13.50 3.67
C THR A 181 -8.31 14.62 3.04
N ASP A 182 -8.50 14.62 1.71
CA ASP A 182 -9.24 15.66 0.98
C ASP A 182 -10.74 15.74 1.36
N ILE A 183 -11.37 14.59 1.67
CA ILE A 183 -12.75 14.54 2.19
C ILE A 183 -12.80 15.10 3.61
N LEU A 184 -11.85 14.68 4.45
CA LEU A 184 -11.75 15.08 5.85
C LEU A 184 -11.58 16.59 5.99
N PHE A 185 -10.80 17.23 5.10
CA PHE A 185 -10.72 18.69 5.03
C PHE A 185 -12.08 19.38 4.87
N GLY A 186 -12.93 18.90 3.94
CA GLY A 186 -14.28 19.43 3.74
C GLY A 186 -15.23 19.17 4.92
N ILE A 187 -15.12 17.99 5.55
CA ILE A 187 -15.87 17.64 6.77
C ILE A 187 -15.48 18.57 7.92
N VAL A 188 -14.19 18.72 8.16
CA VAL A 188 -13.64 19.56 9.24
C VAL A 188 -14.01 21.03 9.01
N LYS A 189 -13.88 21.55 7.78
CA LYS A 189 -14.32 22.91 7.43
C LYS A 189 -15.83 23.12 7.69
N ARG A 190 -16.67 22.12 7.42
CA ARG A 190 -18.11 22.13 7.76
C ARG A 190 -18.34 22.10 9.29
N ALA A 191 -17.62 21.26 10.03
CA ALA A 191 -17.71 21.19 11.49
C ALA A 191 -17.32 22.53 12.15
N MET A 192 -16.25 23.17 11.67
CA MET A 192 -15.80 24.49 12.13
C MET A 192 -16.80 25.62 11.89
N ARG A 193 -17.56 25.59 10.77
CA ARG A 193 -18.63 26.58 10.52
C ARG A 193 -19.67 26.52 11.64
N ASN A 194 -19.97 25.31 12.14
CA ASN A 194 -20.92 25.06 13.23
C ASN A 194 -20.33 25.23 14.64
N ARG A 195 -19.02 24.99 14.83
CA ARG A 195 -18.33 25.07 16.13
C ARG A 195 -17.15 26.02 16.11
N LYS A 196 -17.34 27.23 16.64
CA LYS A 196 -16.28 28.25 16.79
C LYS A 196 -15.17 27.86 17.78
N ASN A 197 -15.43 26.91 18.68
CA ASN A 197 -14.45 26.38 19.63
C ASN A 197 -13.60 25.23 19.07
N LEU A 198 -13.94 24.69 17.88
CA LEU A 198 -13.15 23.65 17.23
C LEU A 198 -12.01 24.29 16.45
N LYS A 199 -10.76 24.00 16.85
CA LYS A 199 -9.55 24.52 16.22
C LYS A 199 -8.91 23.48 15.30
N VAL A 200 -8.22 23.95 14.26
CA VAL A 200 -7.60 23.08 13.25
C VAL A 200 -6.16 23.49 13.00
N VAL A 201 -5.27 22.50 13.00
CA VAL A 201 -3.86 22.67 12.62
C VAL A 201 -3.59 21.81 11.40
N VAL A 202 -3.23 22.44 10.28
CA VAL A 202 -2.86 21.76 9.05
C VAL A 202 -1.34 21.71 8.98
N MET A 203 -0.74 20.52 8.86
CA MET A 203 0.71 20.35 8.84
C MET A 203 1.15 19.77 7.49
N SER A 204 2.13 20.43 6.86
CA SER A 204 2.65 20.06 5.54
C SER A 204 4.18 20.12 5.50
N ALA A 205 4.79 19.28 4.65
CA ALA A 205 6.20 19.35 4.30
C ALA A 205 6.47 20.23 3.06
N THR A 206 5.44 20.59 2.30
CA THR A 206 5.56 21.35 1.03
C THR A 206 5.05 22.78 1.18
N LEU A 207 5.60 23.68 0.35
CA LEU A 207 5.28 25.12 0.31
C LEU A 207 3.90 25.46 -0.27
N ASP A 208 2.97 24.49 -0.41
CA ASP A 208 1.62 24.75 -0.91
C ASP A 208 0.68 25.38 0.14
N VAL A 209 1.22 26.37 0.87
CA VAL A 209 0.46 27.28 1.72
C VAL A 209 -0.73 27.87 0.96
N VAL A 210 -0.54 28.20 -0.32
CA VAL A 210 -1.53 28.92 -1.15
C VAL A 210 -2.83 28.14 -1.27
N LEU A 211 -2.78 26.83 -1.54
CA LEU A 211 -3.98 26.00 -1.68
C LEU A 211 -4.73 25.87 -0.34
N PHE A 212 -4.04 25.51 0.74
CA PHE A 212 -4.67 25.37 2.06
C PHE A 212 -5.18 26.72 2.61
N LYS A 213 -4.46 27.82 2.37
CA LYS A 213 -4.88 29.17 2.73
C LYS A 213 -6.16 29.55 2.00
N ARG A 214 -6.21 29.36 0.67
CA ARG A 214 -7.40 29.62 -0.15
C ARG A 214 -8.57 28.74 0.27
N PHE A 215 -8.33 27.47 0.63
CA PHE A 215 -9.39 26.58 1.07
C PHE A 215 -10.01 27.00 2.41
N PHE A 216 -9.21 27.51 3.34
CA PHE A 216 -9.65 27.98 4.66
C PHE A 216 -9.89 29.49 4.76
N ASP A 217 -9.93 30.24 3.66
CA ASP A 217 -9.92 31.72 3.66
C ASP A 217 -11.06 32.34 4.49
N ASP A 218 -12.24 31.71 4.52
CA ASP A 218 -13.38 32.00 5.41
C ASP A 218 -12.99 32.19 6.91
N PHE A 219 -11.90 31.55 7.34
CA PHE A 219 -11.40 31.49 8.71
C PHE A 219 -10.10 32.29 8.93
N LYS A 220 -9.60 32.99 7.90
CA LYS A 220 -8.36 33.81 7.93
C LYS A 220 -7.16 33.04 8.54
N PRO A 221 -6.71 31.93 7.93
CA PRO A 221 -5.76 31.01 8.55
C PRO A 221 -4.39 31.65 8.77
N ALA A 222 -3.88 31.53 10.00
CA ALA A 222 -2.51 31.93 10.32
C ALA A 222 -1.51 30.94 9.69
N VAL A 223 -0.45 31.45 9.08
CA VAL A 223 0.61 30.63 8.47
C VAL A 223 1.88 30.75 9.30
N ILE A 224 2.49 29.62 9.66
CA ILE A 224 3.82 29.57 10.26
C ILE A 224 4.69 28.67 9.40
N GLN A 225 5.77 29.25 8.89
CA GLN A 225 6.86 28.50 8.27
C GLN A 225 7.93 28.23 9.32
N ILE A 226 8.27 26.96 9.51
CA ILE A 226 9.38 26.48 10.34
C ILE A 226 10.56 26.27 9.38
N PRO A 227 11.71 26.94 9.59
CA PRO A 227 12.87 26.78 8.72
C PRO A 227 13.42 25.36 8.80
N GLY A 228 13.95 24.92 7.66
CA GLY A 228 14.64 23.65 7.53
C GLY A 228 15.93 23.56 8.33
N ARG A 229 16.45 22.33 8.39
CA ARG A 229 17.86 22.05 8.67
C ARG A 229 18.43 21.04 7.66
N MET A 230 17.92 21.04 6.43
CA MET A 230 18.61 20.35 5.36
C MET A 230 19.98 21.01 5.12
N PHE A 231 21.00 20.17 5.06
CA PHE A 231 22.30 20.54 4.50
C PHE A 231 22.18 20.68 2.98
N GLN A 232 23.17 21.30 2.35
CA GLN A 232 23.25 21.37 0.88
C GLN A 232 23.22 19.96 0.27
N VAL A 233 22.43 19.81 -0.79
CA VAL A 233 22.41 18.61 -1.64
C VAL A 233 22.76 19.03 -3.05
N ASP A 234 23.88 18.52 -3.55
CA ASP A 234 24.31 18.80 -4.92
C ASP A 234 23.51 17.96 -5.91
N MET A 235 23.13 18.57 -7.03
CA MET A 235 22.19 18.02 -8.01
C MET A 235 22.90 17.68 -9.32
N PHE A 236 22.72 16.44 -9.78
CA PHE A 236 23.20 15.99 -11.09
C PHE A 236 22.04 15.43 -11.93
N TYR A 237 22.08 15.67 -13.24
CA TYR A 237 21.11 15.17 -14.21
C TYR A 237 21.83 14.39 -15.31
N THR A 238 21.15 13.42 -15.95
CA THR A 238 21.72 12.77 -17.14
C THR A 238 21.62 13.69 -18.35
N ALA A 239 22.69 13.80 -19.14
CA ALA A 239 22.73 14.66 -20.33
C ALA A 239 21.72 14.25 -21.43
N LYS A 240 21.12 13.05 -21.34
CA LYS A 240 20.08 12.52 -22.23
C LYS A 240 19.10 11.67 -21.42
N THR A 241 17.89 11.49 -21.94
CA THR A 241 16.88 10.57 -21.40
C THR A 241 17.36 9.13 -21.55
N GLN A 242 17.29 8.36 -20.47
CA GLN A 242 17.75 6.97 -20.46
C GLN A 242 16.65 6.02 -20.99
N PRO A 243 16.97 5.09 -21.92
CA PRO A 243 16.01 4.14 -22.46
C PRO A 243 15.70 3.00 -21.47
N ASP A 244 16.68 2.62 -20.66
CA ASP A 244 16.53 1.71 -19.53
C ASP A 244 17.01 2.42 -18.25
N TYR A 245 16.06 2.67 -17.35
CA TYR A 245 16.33 3.35 -16.08
C TYR A 245 16.83 2.39 -14.98
N LEU A 246 16.66 1.08 -15.14
CA LEU A 246 17.18 0.06 -14.23
C LEU A 246 18.67 -0.17 -14.46
N ASP A 247 19.08 -0.30 -15.72
CA ASP A 247 20.50 -0.33 -16.10
C ASP A 247 21.21 0.96 -15.69
N SER A 248 20.57 2.12 -15.94
CA SER A 248 21.10 3.42 -15.50
C SER A 248 21.21 3.53 -13.97
N ALA A 249 20.27 2.95 -13.21
CA ALA A 249 20.34 2.93 -11.76
C ALA A 249 21.43 1.97 -11.25
N LEU A 250 21.61 0.81 -11.89
CA LEU A 250 22.70 -0.13 -11.61
C LEU A 250 24.06 0.54 -11.80
N VAL A 251 24.28 1.16 -12.95
CA VAL A 251 25.52 1.88 -13.27
C VAL A 251 25.77 3.01 -12.26
N ALA A 252 24.76 3.82 -11.94
CA ALA A 252 24.89 4.91 -10.96
C ALA A 252 25.21 4.40 -9.54
N VAL A 253 24.58 3.30 -9.08
CA VAL A 253 24.94 2.68 -7.79
C VAL A 253 26.39 2.21 -7.78
N LEU A 254 26.83 1.52 -8.84
CA LEU A 254 28.18 0.97 -8.92
C LEU A 254 29.26 2.05 -9.06
N GLN A 255 29.00 3.13 -9.80
CA GLN A 255 29.89 4.29 -9.89
C GLN A 255 30.09 4.95 -8.51
N ILE A 256 29.00 5.34 -7.84
CA ILE A 256 29.06 5.93 -6.49
C ILE A 256 29.79 4.98 -5.53
N HIS A 257 29.55 3.66 -5.62
CA HIS A 257 30.19 2.64 -4.79
C HIS A 257 31.71 2.51 -5.00
N LEU A 258 32.20 2.70 -6.22
CA LEU A 258 33.63 2.54 -6.55
C LEU A 258 34.44 3.84 -6.40
N ASP A 259 33.85 4.99 -6.73
CA ASP A 259 34.54 6.29 -6.70
C ASP A 259 34.66 6.83 -5.26
N GLU A 260 33.60 6.75 -4.47
CA GLU A 260 33.57 7.24 -3.09
C GLU A 260 34.22 6.23 -2.12
N LYS A 261 35.56 6.25 -2.04
CA LYS A 261 36.34 5.28 -1.23
C LYS A 261 36.18 5.45 0.29
N LEU A 262 35.61 6.55 0.75
CA LEU A 262 35.20 6.73 2.15
C LEU A 262 33.84 6.06 2.37
N ASN A 263 33.68 5.26 3.43
CA ASN A 263 32.39 4.61 3.75
C ASN A 263 31.37 5.59 4.40
N GLU A 264 31.31 6.82 3.91
CA GLU A 264 30.48 7.90 4.46
C GLU A 264 29.11 7.96 3.78
N GLY A 265 28.24 7.03 4.17
CA GLY A 265 26.81 7.10 3.88
C GLY A 265 26.27 6.01 2.97
N SER A 266 24.95 5.93 2.97
CA SER A 266 24.14 4.95 2.23
C SER A 266 23.57 5.56 0.96
N ILE A 267 23.32 4.70 -0.03
CA ILE A 267 22.65 5.06 -1.29
C ILE A 267 21.16 4.71 -1.16
N LEU A 268 20.26 5.62 -1.54
CA LEU A 268 18.82 5.37 -1.68
C LEU A 268 18.41 5.49 -3.15
N VAL A 269 17.86 4.40 -3.72
CA VAL A 269 17.38 4.34 -5.10
C VAL A 269 15.85 4.32 -5.11
N PHE A 270 15.23 5.22 -5.87
CA PHE A 270 13.78 5.25 -6.07
C PHE A 270 13.35 4.49 -7.33
N LEU A 271 12.61 3.38 -7.16
CA LEU A 271 12.09 2.50 -8.21
C LEU A 271 10.55 2.44 -8.19
N THR A 272 9.92 1.88 -9.23
CA THR A 272 8.46 1.98 -9.42
C THR A 272 7.67 0.87 -8.70
N GLY A 273 8.24 -0.33 -8.53
CA GLY A 273 7.59 -1.42 -7.80
C GLY A 273 8.48 -2.63 -7.50
N GLN A 274 7.85 -3.70 -6.98
CA GLN A 274 8.51 -4.94 -6.56
C GLN A 274 9.36 -5.59 -7.67
N GLU A 275 8.84 -5.68 -8.89
CA GLU A 275 9.53 -6.35 -10.02
C GLU A 275 10.85 -5.63 -10.37
N ASP A 276 10.83 -4.30 -10.37
CA ASP A 276 11.99 -3.42 -10.57
C ASP A 276 13.03 -3.63 -9.46
N ILE A 277 12.57 -3.65 -8.20
CA ILE A 277 13.39 -3.80 -7.00
C ILE A 277 14.06 -5.19 -6.95
N GLU A 278 13.29 -6.26 -7.13
CA GLU A 278 13.80 -7.64 -7.17
C GLU A 278 14.83 -7.84 -8.29
N THR A 279 14.64 -7.16 -9.44
CA THR A 279 15.56 -7.24 -10.58
C THR A 279 16.88 -6.51 -10.27
N LEU A 280 16.82 -5.27 -9.78
CA LEU A 280 18.03 -4.51 -9.45
C LEU A 280 18.76 -5.08 -8.24
N GLU A 281 18.05 -5.68 -7.28
CA GLU A 281 18.64 -6.43 -6.17
C GLU A 281 19.48 -7.62 -6.66
N THR A 282 18.91 -8.48 -7.51
CA THR A 282 19.63 -9.62 -8.09
C THR A 282 20.87 -9.18 -8.88
N LEU A 283 20.75 -8.13 -9.71
CA LEU A 283 21.88 -7.60 -10.47
C LEU A 283 22.98 -7.03 -9.55
N LEU A 284 22.63 -6.26 -8.53
CA LEU A 284 23.60 -5.72 -7.58
C LEU A 284 24.29 -6.84 -6.77
N GLU A 285 23.59 -7.91 -6.40
CA GLU A 285 24.22 -9.06 -5.74
C GLU A 285 25.14 -9.87 -6.66
N GLU A 286 24.86 -9.93 -7.96
CA GLU A 286 25.75 -10.56 -8.94
C GLU A 286 27.01 -9.75 -9.17
N TYR A 287 26.88 -8.43 -9.41
CA TYR A 287 28.03 -7.52 -9.54
C TYR A 287 28.83 -7.39 -8.23
N ALA A 288 28.20 -7.49 -7.06
CA ALA A 288 28.91 -7.49 -5.77
C ALA A 288 29.93 -8.65 -5.62
N ARG A 289 29.80 -9.73 -6.40
CA ARG A 289 30.72 -10.88 -6.41
C ARG A 289 31.93 -10.68 -7.33
N SER A 290 31.87 -9.72 -8.25
CA SER A 290 32.95 -9.37 -9.19
C SER A 290 33.63 -8.03 -8.88
N LEU A 291 33.25 -7.35 -7.79
CA LEU A 291 33.93 -6.16 -7.30
C LEU A 291 35.41 -6.43 -6.94
N PRO A 292 36.30 -5.42 -7.08
CA PRO A 292 37.68 -5.50 -6.62
C PRO A 292 37.81 -5.85 -5.12
N ALA A 293 38.88 -6.56 -4.75
CA ALA A 293 39.10 -7.01 -3.38
C ALA A 293 39.39 -5.88 -2.37
N ASP A 294 39.76 -4.68 -2.85
CA ASP A 294 39.92 -3.45 -2.09
C ASP A 294 38.65 -2.59 -1.99
N ALA A 295 37.58 -2.95 -2.73
CA ALA A 295 36.31 -2.24 -2.66
C ALA A 295 35.53 -2.55 -1.38
N LEU A 296 34.69 -1.60 -0.96
CA LEU A 296 33.71 -1.81 0.11
C LEU A 296 32.74 -2.94 -0.27
N LYS A 297 32.23 -3.68 0.70
CA LYS A 297 31.18 -4.68 0.45
C LYS A 297 29.83 -3.99 0.26
N LEU A 298 28.99 -4.54 -0.62
CA LEU A 298 27.60 -4.09 -0.77
C LEU A 298 26.66 -4.83 0.19
N MET A 299 25.72 -4.09 0.78
CA MET A 299 24.53 -4.61 1.46
C MET A 299 23.30 -4.01 0.79
N VAL A 300 22.62 -4.80 -0.04
CA VAL A 300 21.35 -4.39 -0.66
C VAL A 300 20.21 -4.56 0.35
N CYS A 301 19.24 -3.65 0.33
CA CYS A 301 18.10 -3.61 1.24
C CYS A 301 16.84 -3.14 0.50
N PRO A 302 16.00 -4.05 -0.01
CA PRO A 302 14.74 -3.70 -0.65
C PRO A 302 13.70 -3.21 0.38
N ILE A 303 12.86 -2.26 -0.02
CA ILE A 303 11.68 -1.84 0.75
C ILE A 303 10.50 -1.44 -0.16
N PHE A 304 9.43 -2.25 -0.13
CA PHE A 304 8.16 -1.99 -0.81
C PHE A 304 6.97 -2.48 0.03
N ALA A 305 5.77 -1.96 -0.27
CA ALA A 305 4.59 -2.10 0.60
C ALA A 305 4.21 -3.55 0.96
N ALA A 306 4.30 -4.47 -0.01
CA ALA A 306 3.91 -5.88 0.16
C ALA A 306 4.94 -6.74 0.93
N MET A 307 6.09 -6.19 1.35
CA MET A 307 7.10 -6.96 2.10
C MET A 307 6.64 -7.27 3.54
N PRO A 308 6.98 -8.45 4.10
CA PRO A 308 6.81 -8.73 5.52
C PRO A 308 7.48 -7.68 6.42
N ARG A 309 6.82 -7.30 7.52
CA ARG A 309 7.30 -6.25 8.44
C ARG A 309 8.73 -6.52 8.96
N GLU A 310 9.05 -7.76 9.28
CA GLU A 310 10.38 -8.19 9.73
C GLU A 310 11.48 -7.90 8.70
N GLN A 311 11.17 -7.98 7.41
CA GLN A 311 12.10 -7.64 6.34
C GLN A 311 12.21 -6.12 6.16
N GLN A 312 11.09 -5.39 6.23
CA GLN A 312 11.10 -3.92 6.20
C GLN A 312 11.95 -3.32 7.32
N MET A 313 11.97 -3.94 8.51
CA MET A 313 12.76 -3.44 9.65
C MET A 313 14.28 -3.43 9.40
N LYS A 314 14.80 -4.33 8.55
CA LYS A 314 16.24 -4.36 8.19
C LYS A 314 16.73 -3.07 7.55
N VAL A 315 15.84 -2.27 6.95
CA VAL A 315 16.22 -0.99 6.34
C VAL A 315 16.75 0.01 7.37
N PHE A 316 16.36 -0.11 8.65
CA PHE A 316 16.79 0.77 9.74
C PHE A 316 18.08 0.33 10.44
N GLU A 317 18.52 -0.91 10.25
CA GLU A 317 19.74 -1.44 10.89
C GLU A 317 21.00 -0.77 10.29
N PRO A 318 21.97 -0.33 11.11
CA PRO A 318 23.18 0.32 10.60
C PRO A 318 24.06 -0.67 9.81
N ALA A 319 24.74 -0.16 8.78
CA ALA A 319 25.70 -0.96 8.03
C ALA A 319 26.92 -1.33 8.89
N PRO A 320 27.45 -2.56 8.78
CA PRO A 320 28.73 -2.91 9.39
C PRO A 320 29.89 -2.09 8.80
N ALA A 321 30.99 -1.95 9.57
CA ALA A 321 32.20 -1.28 9.07
C ALA A 321 32.76 -2.01 7.83
N GLY A 322 33.17 -1.23 6.81
CA GLY A 322 33.62 -1.76 5.51
C GLY A 322 32.49 -2.20 4.57
N VAL A 323 31.23 -1.93 4.92
CA VAL A 323 30.05 -2.24 4.12
C VAL A 323 29.28 -0.96 3.79
N ARG A 324 28.96 -0.74 2.50
CA ARG A 324 28.02 0.30 2.06
C ARG A 324 26.62 -0.27 1.90
N LYS A 325 25.63 0.45 2.42
CA LYS A 325 24.21 0.08 2.30
C LYS A 325 23.59 0.73 1.06
N VAL A 326 22.87 -0.08 0.29
CA VAL A 326 22.09 0.35 -0.87
C VAL A 326 20.63 0.00 -0.64
N ILE A 327 19.78 1.01 -0.53
CA ILE A 327 18.36 0.86 -0.23
C ILE A 327 17.58 0.98 -1.54
N LEU A 328 16.83 -0.05 -1.90
CA LEU A 328 16.00 -0.07 -3.12
C LEU A 328 14.54 0.12 -2.72
N ALA A 329 14.00 1.33 -2.94
CA ALA A 329 12.72 1.74 -2.38
C ALA A 329 11.70 2.17 -3.43
N THR A 330 10.42 1.98 -3.15
CA THR A 330 9.36 2.77 -3.82
C THR A 330 9.21 4.15 -3.15
N ASN A 331 8.18 4.91 -3.53
CA ASN A 331 7.73 6.11 -2.83
C ASN A 331 7.39 5.91 -1.33
N ILE A 332 7.47 4.69 -0.79
CA ILE A 332 7.44 4.44 0.65
C ILE A 332 8.53 5.22 1.42
N ALA A 333 9.70 5.44 0.81
CA ALA A 333 10.80 6.22 1.36
C ALA A 333 10.73 7.74 1.06
N GLU A 334 9.76 8.19 0.25
CA GLU A 334 9.65 9.58 -0.25
C GLU A 334 9.17 10.55 0.83
N THR A 335 8.25 10.10 1.70
CA THR A 335 7.65 10.88 2.79
C THR A 335 7.83 10.20 4.16
N SER A 336 7.08 9.13 4.43
CA SER A 336 6.71 8.72 5.80
C SER A 336 7.67 7.75 6.51
N ILE A 337 8.82 7.42 5.93
CA ILE A 337 9.88 6.64 6.59
C ILE A 337 11.16 7.46 6.65
N THR A 338 11.77 7.59 7.84
CA THR A 338 13.13 8.14 8.00
C THR A 338 14.10 6.98 8.13
N ILE A 339 15.05 6.90 7.20
CA ILE A 339 16.16 5.94 7.24
C ILE A 339 17.42 6.78 7.46
N ASN A 340 18.22 6.38 8.44
CA ASN A 340 19.38 7.17 8.87
C ASN A 340 20.58 6.90 7.96
N GLY A 341 21.54 7.82 7.94
CA GLY A 341 22.80 7.67 7.21
C GLY A 341 22.67 7.62 5.68
N ILE A 342 21.58 8.13 5.08
CA ILE A 342 21.51 8.34 3.63
C ILE A 342 22.32 9.59 3.28
N ARG A 343 23.19 9.48 2.28
CA ARG A 343 23.95 10.62 1.72
C ARG A 343 23.81 10.75 0.20
N TYR A 344 23.55 9.64 -0.49
CA TYR A 344 23.38 9.61 -1.95
C TYR A 344 21.97 9.19 -2.29
N VAL A 345 21.33 9.90 -3.22
CA VAL A 345 20.00 9.58 -3.76
C VAL A 345 20.10 9.38 -5.26
N ILE A 346 19.52 8.29 -5.76
CA ILE A 346 19.29 8.06 -7.18
C ILE A 346 17.78 8.13 -7.42
N ASP A 347 17.35 9.12 -8.21
CA ASP A 347 15.95 9.32 -8.58
C ASP A 347 15.73 8.99 -10.05
N THR A 348 14.93 7.95 -10.32
CA THR A 348 14.50 7.56 -11.67
C THR A 348 13.50 8.53 -12.30
N GLY A 349 12.92 9.45 -11.51
CA GLY A 349 11.86 10.36 -11.98
C GLY A 349 10.50 9.68 -12.18
N LEU A 350 10.36 8.41 -11.78
CA LEU A 350 9.14 7.61 -11.98
C LEU A 350 8.45 7.25 -10.66
N VAL A 351 7.15 6.98 -10.75
CA VAL A 351 6.31 6.42 -9.67
C VAL A 351 5.20 5.55 -10.27
N LYS A 352 4.81 4.48 -9.56
CA LYS A 352 3.68 3.61 -9.95
C LYS A 352 2.47 3.95 -9.09
N GLN A 353 1.42 4.51 -9.69
CA GLN A 353 0.25 5.02 -8.96
C GLN A 353 -1.08 4.53 -9.54
N ARG A 354 -2.16 4.67 -8.75
CA ARG A 354 -3.51 4.27 -9.17
C ARG A 354 -4.11 5.35 -10.08
N SER A 355 -4.79 4.89 -11.13
CA SER A 355 -5.51 5.72 -12.10
C SER A 355 -6.84 5.06 -12.46
N PHE A 356 -7.93 5.83 -12.41
CA PHE A 356 -9.31 5.40 -12.65
C PHE A 356 -9.87 5.99 -13.94
N ILE A 357 -10.16 5.13 -14.91
CA ILE A 357 -10.70 5.54 -16.20
C ILE A 357 -12.24 5.57 -16.10
N ALA A 358 -12.79 6.74 -15.73
CA ALA A 358 -14.22 6.91 -15.47
C ALA A 358 -15.16 6.57 -16.66
N SER A 359 -14.64 6.52 -17.89
CA SER A 359 -15.38 6.07 -19.09
C SER A 359 -15.50 4.55 -19.20
N SER A 360 -14.60 3.78 -18.58
CA SER A 360 -14.59 2.32 -18.58
C SER A 360 -14.96 1.71 -17.21
N GLY A 361 -14.88 2.50 -16.14
CA GLY A 361 -15.13 2.06 -14.77
C GLY A 361 -14.03 1.18 -14.17
N MET A 362 -12.83 1.18 -14.77
CA MET A 362 -11.69 0.37 -14.33
C MET A 362 -10.63 1.22 -13.61
N GLU A 363 -10.15 0.73 -12.47
CA GLU A 363 -8.90 1.17 -11.85
C GLU A 363 -7.72 0.35 -12.41
N MET A 364 -6.57 1.00 -12.59
CA MET A 364 -5.31 0.37 -12.98
C MET A 364 -4.13 1.00 -12.24
N LEU A 365 -3.05 0.23 -12.09
CA LEU A 365 -1.75 0.75 -11.66
C LEU A 365 -0.95 1.13 -12.90
N GLN A 366 -0.57 2.40 -13.02
CA GLN A 366 0.19 2.94 -14.13
C GLN A 366 1.51 3.53 -13.62
N THR A 367 2.59 3.33 -14.37
CA THR A 367 3.86 4.03 -14.14
C THR A 367 3.79 5.39 -14.83
N GLU A 368 4.05 6.45 -14.08
CA GLU A 368 3.96 7.85 -14.50
C GLU A 368 5.19 8.62 -13.98
N SER A 369 5.47 9.78 -14.57
CA SER A 369 6.53 10.67 -14.07
C SER A 369 6.14 11.30 -12.74
N VAL A 370 7.12 11.55 -11.87
CA VAL A 370 6.92 12.31 -10.63
C VAL A 370 6.63 13.79 -10.90
N SER A 371 6.09 14.47 -9.90
CA SER A 371 6.03 15.93 -9.86
C SER A 371 7.33 16.56 -9.33
N LYS A 372 7.58 17.84 -9.63
CA LYS A 372 8.73 18.59 -9.08
C LYS A 372 8.75 18.53 -7.55
N ALA A 373 7.60 18.68 -6.90
CA ALA A 373 7.47 18.56 -5.44
C ALA A 373 7.97 17.21 -4.90
N GLN A 374 7.65 16.10 -5.57
CA GLN A 374 8.12 14.77 -5.17
C GLN A 374 9.60 14.58 -5.43
N ALA A 375 10.11 14.99 -6.60
CA ALA A 375 11.54 14.97 -6.90
C ALA A 375 12.36 15.79 -5.87
N TRP A 376 11.84 16.91 -5.38
CA TRP A 376 12.44 17.65 -4.26
C TRP A 376 12.38 16.89 -2.92
N GLN A 377 11.29 16.16 -2.63
CA GLN A 377 11.21 15.30 -1.44
C GLN A 377 12.16 14.10 -1.49
N ARG A 378 12.45 13.57 -2.70
CA ARG A 378 13.48 12.55 -2.95
C ARG A 378 14.88 13.13 -2.74
N THR A 379 15.20 14.27 -3.37
CA THR A 379 16.45 15.02 -3.13
C THR A 379 16.69 15.29 -1.64
N GLY A 380 15.67 15.76 -0.92
CA GLY A 380 15.72 16.05 0.52
C GLY A 380 15.93 14.84 1.44
N ARG A 381 16.15 13.63 0.89
CA ARG A 381 16.61 12.45 1.65
C ARG A 381 18.11 12.46 1.92
N ALA A 382 18.90 13.02 1.00
CA ALA A 382 20.36 13.10 1.12
C ALA A 382 20.81 14.13 2.17
N GLY A 383 20.15 15.30 2.22
CA GLY A 383 20.59 16.44 3.04
C GLY A 383 20.18 16.41 4.52
N ARG A 384 19.84 15.25 5.09
CA ARG A 384 19.20 15.18 6.42
C ARG A 384 20.16 15.18 7.60
N GLU A 385 21.30 14.51 7.46
CA GLU A 385 22.29 14.32 8.53
C GLU A 385 23.63 15.02 8.23
N GLY A 386 23.89 15.31 6.96
CA GLY A 386 25.04 16.06 6.48
C GLY A 386 24.86 16.43 5.00
N PRO A 387 25.85 17.11 4.37
CA PRO A 387 25.82 17.40 2.94
C PRO A 387 25.82 16.11 2.10
N GLY A 388 25.02 16.08 1.05
CA GLY A 388 24.81 14.89 0.22
C GLY A 388 24.63 15.19 -1.26
N ILE A 389 24.33 14.15 -2.05
CA ILE A 389 24.24 14.26 -3.52
C ILE A 389 22.97 13.56 -4.02
N CYS A 390 22.31 14.14 -5.03
CA CYS A 390 21.16 13.54 -5.70
C CYS A 390 21.37 13.49 -7.22
N TYR A 391 21.36 12.27 -7.76
CA TYR A 391 21.48 11.96 -9.18
C TYR A 391 20.09 11.67 -9.75
N ARG A 392 19.62 12.52 -10.67
CA ARG A 392 18.38 12.34 -11.43
C ARG A 392 18.71 11.67 -12.76
N LEU A 393 18.10 10.50 -13.02
CA LEU A 393 18.36 9.68 -14.22
C LEU A 393 17.60 10.18 -15.47
N PHE A 394 17.35 11.49 -15.52
CA PHE A 394 16.63 12.20 -16.57
C PHE A 394 17.21 13.62 -16.74
N PRO A 395 17.10 14.23 -17.93
CA PRO A 395 17.60 15.59 -18.18
C PRO A 395 16.94 16.68 -17.34
N GLU A 396 17.66 17.77 -17.12
CA GLU A 396 17.13 18.99 -16.48
C GLU A 396 15.96 19.60 -17.28
N GLU A 397 16.02 19.56 -18.61
CA GLU A 397 14.89 19.92 -19.48
C GLU A 397 13.63 19.09 -19.20
N THR A 398 13.81 17.81 -18.84
CA THR A 398 12.70 16.92 -18.46
C THR A 398 12.20 17.26 -17.06
N PHE A 399 13.09 17.59 -16.12
CA PHE A 399 12.71 18.09 -14.79
C PHE A 399 11.83 19.33 -14.89
N GLU A 400 12.21 20.32 -15.71
CA GLU A 400 11.45 21.57 -15.83
C GLU A 400 10.07 21.39 -16.50
N GLN A 401 9.88 20.33 -17.28
CA GLN A 401 8.59 19.92 -17.87
C GLN A 401 7.71 19.11 -16.91
N LEU A 402 8.22 18.63 -15.76
CA LEU A 402 7.39 17.92 -14.79
C LEU A 402 6.32 18.86 -14.20
N PRO A 403 5.11 18.36 -13.87
CA PRO A 403 4.13 19.15 -13.16
C PRO A 403 4.67 19.55 -11.77
N ASP A 404 4.39 20.76 -11.31
CA ASP A 404 4.87 21.24 -10.00
C ASP A 404 4.43 20.33 -8.84
N ARG A 405 3.26 19.68 -9.00
CA ARG A 405 2.50 18.97 -7.95
C ARG A 405 1.95 17.66 -8.49
N ALA A 406 1.85 16.66 -7.62
CA ALA A 406 1.12 15.43 -7.92
C ALA A 406 -0.38 15.73 -8.05
N ILE A 407 -1.06 15.08 -9.00
CA ILE A 407 -2.52 15.13 -9.12
C ILE A 407 -3.12 14.46 -7.88
N PRO A 408 -4.05 15.08 -7.13
CA PRO A 408 -4.59 14.50 -5.91
C PRO A 408 -5.44 13.25 -6.20
N ASP A 409 -5.50 12.30 -5.26
CA ASP A 409 -6.21 11.03 -5.45
C ASP A 409 -7.68 11.24 -5.82
N ILE A 410 -8.32 12.29 -5.31
CA ILE A 410 -9.73 12.63 -5.57
C ILE A 410 -10.05 12.86 -7.06
N GLN A 411 -9.05 13.14 -7.90
CA GLN A 411 -9.19 13.25 -9.35
C GLN A 411 -8.86 11.94 -10.10
N ARG A 412 -8.23 10.95 -9.43
CA ARG A 412 -7.64 9.74 -10.03
C ARG A 412 -8.23 8.39 -9.56
N VAL A 413 -9.17 8.35 -8.60
CA VAL A 413 -9.71 7.08 -8.03
C VAL A 413 -11.24 7.01 -8.08
N SER A 414 -11.83 5.83 -7.82
CA SER A 414 -13.29 5.71 -7.69
C SER A 414 -13.82 6.44 -6.45
N LEU A 415 -14.94 7.17 -6.62
CA LEU A 415 -15.55 8.02 -5.60
C LEU A 415 -16.75 7.36 -4.90
N GLU A 416 -17.02 6.08 -5.15
CA GLU A 416 -18.20 5.37 -4.62
C GLU A 416 -18.26 5.36 -3.09
N VAL A 417 -17.13 5.06 -2.42
CA VAL A 417 -17.03 5.11 -0.95
C VAL A 417 -17.30 6.53 -0.45
N VAL A 418 -16.77 7.53 -1.15
CA VAL A 418 -16.87 8.95 -0.79
C VAL A 418 -18.30 9.46 -0.87
N VAL A 419 -18.97 9.21 -1.99
CA VAL A 419 -20.37 9.61 -2.20
C VAL A 419 -21.27 8.92 -1.17
N LEU A 420 -21.01 7.64 -0.85
CA LEU A 420 -21.75 6.90 0.17
C LEU A 420 -21.55 7.48 1.58
N GLN A 421 -20.31 7.80 1.96
CA GLN A 421 -19.96 8.44 3.24
C GLN A 421 -20.61 9.83 3.38
N LEU A 422 -20.47 10.70 2.36
CA LEU A 422 -21.04 12.05 2.36
C LEU A 422 -22.57 12.00 2.47
N LYS A 423 -23.24 11.14 1.70
CA LYS A 423 -24.71 10.92 1.81
C LYS A 423 -25.11 10.41 3.19
N CYS A 424 -24.27 9.60 3.86
CA CYS A 424 -24.50 9.13 5.23
C CYS A 424 -24.38 10.26 6.28
N MET A 425 -23.51 11.26 6.04
CA MET A 425 -23.43 12.49 6.85
C MET A 425 -24.54 13.51 6.55
N GLY A 426 -25.56 13.15 5.75
CA GLY A 426 -26.63 14.07 5.32
C GLY A 426 -26.19 15.12 4.30
N ILE A 427 -25.03 14.93 3.65
CA ILE A 427 -24.53 15.83 2.61
C ILE A 427 -25.17 15.42 1.28
N ASN A 428 -26.39 15.94 1.06
CA ASN A 428 -27.21 15.57 -0.09
C ASN A 428 -26.69 16.13 -1.40
N ASP A 429 -26.19 17.38 -1.42
CA ASP A 429 -25.44 17.92 -2.55
C ASP A 429 -23.94 17.57 -2.40
N VAL A 430 -23.52 16.62 -3.23
CA VAL A 430 -22.12 16.15 -3.31
C VAL A 430 -21.34 16.88 -4.42
N LEU A 431 -22.02 17.62 -5.31
CA LEU A 431 -21.41 18.41 -6.39
C LEU A 431 -20.99 19.81 -5.90
N GLY A 432 -21.79 20.40 -5.00
CA GLY A 432 -21.49 21.63 -4.29
C GLY A 432 -20.63 21.47 -3.04
N PHE A 433 -20.26 20.24 -2.65
CA PHE A 433 -19.40 20.01 -1.48
C PHE A 433 -18.03 20.71 -1.60
N ASP A 434 -17.55 21.16 -0.44
CA ASP A 434 -16.37 22.01 -0.25
C ASP A 434 -15.10 21.15 -0.18
N PHE A 435 -14.75 20.53 -1.31
CA PHE A 435 -13.47 19.84 -1.53
C PHE A 435 -12.35 20.87 -1.76
N ILE A 436 -11.10 20.57 -1.34
CA ILE A 436 -9.91 21.39 -1.65
C ILE A 436 -9.77 21.59 -3.16
N GLU A 437 -9.81 20.49 -3.90
CA GLU A 437 -9.91 20.47 -5.35
C GLU A 437 -11.09 19.59 -5.76
N LYS A 438 -11.89 20.05 -6.72
CA LYS A 438 -13.11 19.33 -7.08
C LYS A 438 -12.80 18.12 -7.97
N PRO A 439 -13.37 16.94 -7.70
CA PRO A 439 -13.28 15.80 -8.60
C PRO A 439 -13.94 16.09 -9.96
N LEU A 440 -13.60 15.29 -10.97
CA LEU A 440 -14.29 15.29 -12.25
C LEU A 440 -15.79 14.99 -12.05
N LYS A 441 -16.66 15.85 -12.59
CA LYS A 441 -18.13 15.69 -12.50
C LYS A 441 -18.58 14.32 -13.02
N THR A 442 -17.93 13.80 -14.05
CA THR A 442 -18.16 12.46 -14.61
C THR A 442 -17.91 11.34 -13.60
N SER A 443 -16.83 11.41 -12.82
CA SER A 443 -16.52 10.43 -11.76
C SER A 443 -17.56 10.46 -10.63
N LEU A 444 -18.03 11.65 -10.22
CA LEU A 444 -19.12 11.78 -9.24
C LEU A 444 -20.44 11.22 -9.77
N ILE A 445 -20.79 11.50 -11.02
CA ILE A 445 -22.01 10.96 -11.66
C ILE A 445 -21.93 9.43 -11.74
N LYS A 446 -20.79 8.85 -12.16
CA LYS A 446 -20.60 7.39 -12.22
C LYS A 446 -20.66 6.73 -10.84
N ALA A 447 -20.14 7.37 -9.80
CA ALA A 447 -20.30 6.91 -8.42
C ALA A 447 -21.77 6.93 -7.96
N LEU A 448 -22.54 7.99 -8.28
CA LEU A 448 -23.98 8.07 -7.99
C LEU A 448 -24.78 6.99 -8.75
N GLU A 449 -24.53 6.81 -10.04
CA GLU A 449 -25.15 5.76 -10.87
C GLU A 449 -24.89 4.36 -10.29
N LYS A 450 -23.65 4.05 -9.90
CA LYS A 450 -23.28 2.73 -9.37
C LYS A 450 -23.86 2.50 -7.97
N LEU A 451 -23.90 3.51 -7.10
CA LEU A 451 -24.57 3.41 -5.80
C LEU A 451 -26.09 3.25 -5.92
N TYR A 452 -26.72 3.86 -6.93
CA TYR A 452 -28.13 3.62 -7.27
C TYR A 452 -28.34 2.17 -7.77
N ALA A 453 -27.49 1.67 -8.67
CA ALA A 453 -27.54 0.28 -9.14
C ALA A 453 -27.33 -0.76 -8.02
N LEU A 454 -26.51 -0.44 -7.01
CA LEU A 454 -26.32 -1.24 -5.79
C LEU A 454 -27.49 -1.10 -4.78
N SER A 455 -28.51 -0.30 -5.08
CA SER A 455 -29.65 0.03 -4.21
C SER A 455 -29.26 0.76 -2.90
N ALA A 456 -28.08 1.37 -2.86
CA ALA A 456 -27.65 2.23 -1.75
C ALA A 456 -28.35 3.60 -1.79
N LEU A 457 -28.70 4.08 -2.99
CA LEU A 457 -29.47 5.28 -3.24
C LEU A 457 -30.83 4.94 -3.89
N ASN A 458 -31.86 5.74 -3.64
CA ASN A 458 -33.13 5.67 -4.35
C ASN A 458 -33.14 6.58 -5.61
N ASN A 459 -34.25 6.59 -6.34
CA ASN A 459 -34.45 7.37 -7.58
C ASN A 459 -34.28 8.90 -7.39
N GLN A 460 -34.33 9.41 -6.16
CA GLN A 460 -34.15 10.82 -5.80
C GLN A 460 -32.70 11.13 -5.39
N GLY A 461 -31.80 10.14 -5.40
CA GLY A 461 -30.44 10.25 -4.88
C GLY A 461 -30.34 10.29 -3.35
N ASN A 462 -31.40 9.86 -2.64
CA ASN A 462 -31.43 9.78 -1.17
C ASN A 462 -30.97 8.41 -0.68
N LEU A 463 -30.30 8.37 0.48
CA LEU A 463 -29.69 7.16 1.05
C LEU A 463 -30.74 6.18 1.60
N THR A 464 -30.75 4.95 1.10
CA THR A 464 -31.66 3.89 1.55
C THR A 464 -31.22 3.27 2.89
N THR A 465 -32.09 2.47 3.51
CA THR A 465 -31.71 1.64 4.68
C THR A 465 -30.51 0.74 4.37
N ARG A 466 -30.50 0.12 3.17
CA ARG A 466 -29.36 -0.66 2.67
C ARG A 466 -28.10 0.20 2.54
N GLY A 467 -28.22 1.41 2.00
CA GLY A 467 -27.11 2.36 1.92
C GLY A 467 -26.51 2.73 3.28
N ARG A 468 -27.34 2.91 4.31
CA ARG A 468 -26.87 3.13 5.69
C ARG A 468 -26.14 1.91 6.25
N GLN A 469 -26.67 0.70 6.03
CA GLN A 469 -26.01 -0.55 6.42
C GLN A 469 -24.64 -0.71 5.71
N MET A 470 -24.59 -0.41 4.41
CA MET A 470 -23.34 -0.45 3.63
C MET A 470 -22.31 0.55 4.16
N ALA A 471 -22.71 1.78 4.50
CA ALA A 471 -21.83 2.81 5.04
C ALA A 471 -21.25 2.46 6.43
N GLY A 472 -21.92 1.60 7.20
CA GLY A 472 -21.40 1.09 8.47
C GLY A 472 -20.23 0.10 8.31
N LEU A 473 -20.19 -0.64 7.20
CA LEU A 473 -19.15 -1.62 6.90
C LEU A 473 -17.90 -0.92 6.33
N PRO A 474 -16.67 -1.28 6.74
CA PRO A 474 -15.44 -0.61 6.29
C PRO A 474 -14.95 -1.07 4.91
N VAL A 475 -15.81 -1.64 4.06
CA VAL A 475 -15.43 -2.24 2.76
C VAL A 475 -16.05 -1.48 1.59
N GLU A 476 -15.58 -1.73 0.37
CA GLU A 476 -16.17 -1.14 -0.84
C GLU A 476 -17.66 -1.46 -0.97
N PRO A 477 -18.47 -0.60 -1.62
CA PRO A 477 -19.91 -0.80 -1.75
C PRO A 477 -20.32 -2.14 -2.39
N MET A 478 -19.51 -2.68 -3.30
CA MET A 478 -19.75 -4.00 -3.90
C MET A 478 -19.57 -5.14 -2.88
N TYR A 479 -18.51 -5.09 -2.06
CA TYR A 479 -18.29 -6.05 -0.98
C TYR A 479 -19.30 -5.87 0.16
N ALA A 480 -19.72 -4.63 0.46
CA ALA A 480 -20.78 -4.36 1.43
C ALA A 480 -22.12 -4.98 0.96
N VAL A 481 -22.46 -4.87 -0.32
CA VAL A 481 -23.62 -5.56 -0.92
C VAL A 481 -23.49 -7.07 -0.87
N MET A 482 -22.31 -7.63 -1.13
CA MET A 482 -22.04 -9.06 -1.02
C MET A 482 -22.27 -9.58 0.41
N LEU A 483 -21.70 -8.92 1.42
CA LEU A 483 -21.89 -9.27 2.82
C LEU A 483 -23.36 -9.17 3.24
N LEU A 484 -24.03 -8.05 2.96
CA LEU A 484 -25.44 -7.87 3.32
C LEU A 484 -26.39 -8.83 2.59
N LYS A 485 -26.06 -9.30 1.39
CA LYS A 485 -26.86 -10.32 0.69
C LYS A 485 -26.53 -11.74 1.17
N SER A 486 -25.31 -12.00 1.63
CA SER A 486 -24.89 -13.33 2.09
C SER A 486 -25.61 -13.80 3.36
N THR A 487 -26.06 -12.87 4.22
CA THR A 487 -26.93 -13.19 5.37
C THR A 487 -28.34 -13.60 4.95
N GLU A 488 -28.87 -13.06 3.84
CA GLU A 488 -30.16 -13.51 3.27
C GLU A 488 -30.06 -14.87 2.56
N LEU A 489 -28.85 -15.28 2.17
CA LEU A 489 -28.56 -16.52 1.45
C LEU A 489 -27.92 -17.60 2.36
N SER A 490 -27.83 -17.34 3.67
CA SER A 490 -27.22 -18.23 4.67
C SER A 490 -25.78 -18.68 4.37
N CYS A 491 -24.98 -17.82 3.71
CA CYS A 491 -23.58 -18.08 3.33
C CYS A 491 -22.63 -16.95 3.79
N ALA A 492 -22.92 -16.40 4.98
CA ALA A 492 -22.24 -15.21 5.50
C ALA A 492 -20.80 -15.47 5.94
N GLU A 493 -20.47 -16.69 6.39
CA GLU A 493 -19.11 -17.05 6.82
C GLU A 493 -18.16 -17.19 5.62
N GLU A 494 -18.64 -17.82 4.54
CA GLU A 494 -17.91 -17.97 3.29
C GLU A 494 -17.74 -16.62 2.59
N ALA A 495 -18.80 -15.80 2.57
CA ALA A 495 -18.74 -14.45 2.01
C ALA A 495 -17.81 -13.53 2.80
N LEU A 496 -17.82 -13.60 4.14
CA LEU A 496 -16.88 -12.87 5.00
C LEU A 496 -15.44 -13.32 4.74
N THR A 497 -15.21 -14.63 4.62
CA THR A 497 -13.88 -15.19 4.30
C THR A 497 -13.38 -14.71 2.94
N VAL A 498 -14.22 -14.74 1.91
CA VAL A 498 -13.87 -14.26 0.56
C VAL A 498 -13.62 -12.74 0.55
N VAL A 499 -14.48 -11.94 1.20
CA VAL A 499 -14.29 -10.48 1.27
C VAL A 499 -13.04 -10.10 2.08
N ALA A 500 -12.72 -10.83 3.17
CA ALA A 500 -11.48 -10.62 3.91
C ALA A 500 -10.25 -10.89 3.03
N MET A 501 -10.24 -12.02 2.29
CA MET A 501 -9.17 -12.38 1.36
C MET A 501 -9.04 -11.44 0.14
N LEU A 502 -10.11 -10.74 -0.25
CA LEU A 502 -10.10 -9.73 -1.31
C LEU A 502 -9.78 -8.30 -0.79
N SER A 503 -9.90 -8.06 0.53
CA SER A 503 -9.64 -6.75 1.15
C SER A 503 -8.17 -6.52 1.55
N VAL A 504 -7.29 -7.49 1.25
CA VAL A 504 -5.84 -7.45 1.53
C VAL A 504 -5.05 -7.45 0.23
N GLU A 505 -3.79 -7.02 0.30
CA GLU A 505 -2.84 -7.21 -0.81
C GLU A 505 -2.52 -8.70 -1.02
N SER A 506 -1.75 -9.03 -2.07
CA SER A 506 -1.53 -10.42 -2.51
C SER A 506 -0.98 -11.33 -1.41
N VAL A 507 -1.88 -12.12 -0.81
CA VAL A 507 -1.57 -13.17 0.19
C VAL A 507 -0.52 -14.18 -0.33
N PHE A 508 -0.41 -14.31 -1.65
CA PHE A 508 0.59 -15.15 -2.29
C PHE A 508 1.92 -14.40 -2.53
N TYR A 509 2.82 -14.41 -1.55
CA TYR A 509 4.23 -14.06 -1.79
C TYR A 509 4.91 -15.10 -2.71
N SER A 510 5.98 -14.71 -3.43
CA SER A 510 6.76 -15.61 -4.31
C SER A 510 8.19 -15.08 -4.49
N PRO A 511 9.08 -15.32 -3.49
CA PRO A 511 10.46 -14.84 -3.55
C PRO A 511 11.20 -15.51 -4.71
N ASN A 512 12.13 -14.77 -5.33
CA ASN A 512 12.92 -15.18 -6.51
C ASN A 512 13.36 -16.65 -6.47
N ASP A 513 14.16 -17.01 -5.47
CA ASP A 513 14.80 -18.32 -5.30
C ASP A 513 13.81 -19.50 -5.26
N ARG A 514 12.56 -19.23 -4.90
CA ARG A 514 11.51 -20.26 -4.70
C ARG A 514 10.29 -20.02 -5.57
N LYS A 515 10.40 -19.26 -6.67
CA LYS A 515 9.30 -19.02 -7.63
C LYS A 515 8.63 -20.34 -8.10
N ALA A 516 9.40 -21.43 -8.26
CA ALA A 516 8.87 -22.77 -8.59
C ALA A 516 8.07 -23.43 -7.44
N GLU A 517 8.61 -23.46 -6.21
CA GLU A 517 7.93 -24.02 -5.03
C GLU A 517 6.66 -23.22 -4.67
N ALA A 518 6.74 -21.89 -4.80
CA ALA A 518 5.62 -20.99 -4.58
C ALA A 518 4.54 -21.16 -5.66
N ALA A 519 4.90 -21.36 -6.92
CA ALA A 519 3.95 -21.72 -7.99
C ALA A 519 3.30 -23.09 -7.74
N GLN A 520 4.07 -24.10 -7.33
CA GLN A 520 3.51 -25.41 -6.97
C GLN A 520 2.57 -25.31 -5.76
N SER A 521 2.90 -24.48 -4.77
CA SER A 521 2.09 -24.23 -3.58
C SER A 521 0.79 -23.45 -3.90
N ARG A 522 0.87 -22.42 -4.77
CA ARG A 522 -0.29 -21.73 -5.36
C ARG A 522 -1.20 -22.67 -6.15
N ALA A 523 -0.63 -23.73 -6.76
CA ALA A 523 -1.36 -24.74 -7.50
C ALA A 523 -1.99 -25.85 -6.61
N ARG A 524 -1.66 -25.94 -5.32
CA ARG A 524 -2.30 -26.92 -4.42
C ARG A 524 -3.79 -26.57 -4.24
N PRO A 525 -4.71 -27.56 -4.34
CA PRO A 525 -6.15 -27.32 -4.35
C PRO A 525 -6.74 -27.08 -2.94
N SER A 526 -6.07 -26.29 -2.09
CA SER A 526 -6.61 -25.80 -0.82
C SER A 526 -7.13 -24.37 -0.98
N LEU A 527 -6.26 -23.35 -0.94
CA LEU A 527 -6.68 -21.95 -0.89
C LEU A 527 -7.41 -21.48 -2.15
N VAL A 528 -6.82 -21.71 -3.33
CA VAL A 528 -7.41 -21.31 -4.63
C VAL A 528 -8.65 -22.14 -4.94
N HIS A 529 -8.74 -23.38 -4.45
CA HIS A 529 -9.91 -24.23 -4.63
C HIS A 529 -11.06 -23.77 -3.73
N PHE A 530 -10.81 -23.48 -2.44
CA PHE A 530 -11.83 -22.99 -1.50
C PHE A 530 -12.43 -21.66 -1.96
N ILE A 531 -11.59 -20.69 -2.36
CA ILE A 531 -12.05 -19.40 -2.92
C ILE A 531 -12.84 -19.62 -4.22
N ARG A 532 -12.40 -20.52 -5.12
CA ARG A 532 -13.16 -20.85 -6.33
C ARG A 532 -14.47 -21.57 -6.05
N LEU A 533 -14.51 -22.49 -5.09
CA LEU A 533 -15.70 -23.26 -4.78
C LEU A 533 -16.78 -22.35 -4.21
N ASN A 534 -16.42 -21.49 -3.24
CA ASN A 534 -17.34 -20.57 -2.59
C ASN A 534 -17.82 -19.46 -3.55
N LEU A 535 -16.95 -18.96 -4.44
CA LEU A 535 -17.40 -18.07 -5.53
C LEU A 535 -18.31 -18.80 -6.55
N VAL A 536 -18.09 -20.09 -6.82
CA VAL A 536 -18.94 -20.87 -7.73
C VAL A 536 -20.30 -21.20 -7.09
N THR A 537 -20.39 -21.53 -5.81
CA THR A 537 -21.67 -21.73 -5.12
C THR A 537 -22.44 -20.42 -4.95
N MET A 538 -21.79 -19.30 -4.60
CA MET A 538 -22.46 -18.00 -4.57
C MET A 538 -22.96 -17.57 -5.96
N VAL A 539 -22.14 -17.69 -7.01
CA VAL A 539 -22.56 -17.28 -8.38
C VAL A 539 -23.58 -18.26 -8.99
N ALA A 540 -23.64 -19.52 -8.56
CA ALA A 540 -24.69 -20.46 -8.98
C ALA A 540 -26.11 -20.03 -8.58
N SER A 541 -26.25 -19.17 -7.57
CA SER A 541 -27.54 -18.61 -7.11
C SER A 541 -27.94 -17.29 -7.79
N SER A 542 -27.05 -16.64 -8.54
CA SER A 542 -27.30 -15.36 -9.23
C SER A 542 -27.17 -15.49 -10.75
N GLY A 543 -28.29 -15.71 -11.44
CA GLY A 543 -28.34 -16.11 -12.85
C GLY A 543 -27.99 -15.03 -13.90
N GLN A 544 -26.78 -14.48 -13.88
CA GLN A 544 -26.21 -13.69 -15.00
C GLN A 544 -24.74 -14.07 -15.30
N PRO A 545 -24.19 -13.70 -16.47
CA PRO A 545 -23.38 -14.65 -17.23
C PRO A 545 -21.93 -14.77 -16.77
N THR A 546 -21.65 -15.86 -16.06
CA THR A 546 -20.34 -16.52 -16.15
C THR A 546 -20.00 -16.80 -17.62
N ARG A 547 -18.70 -16.90 -17.94
CA ARG A 547 -18.25 -17.20 -19.31
C ARG A 547 -18.63 -18.66 -19.66
N LEU A 548 -19.81 -18.88 -20.22
CA LEU A 548 -20.39 -20.19 -20.56
C LEU A 548 -19.58 -21.03 -21.58
N TYR A 549 -18.37 -20.61 -21.97
CA TYR A 549 -17.47 -21.33 -22.86
C TYR A 549 -15.98 -21.13 -22.50
N VAL A 550 -15.19 -22.19 -22.71
CA VAL A 550 -13.73 -22.13 -22.79
C VAL A 550 -13.29 -22.03 -24.26
N LYS A 551 -12.17 -21.35 -24.52
CA LYS A 551 -11.57 -21.30 -25.86
C LYS A 551 -10.89 -22.63 -26.18
N GLY A 552 -11.03 -23.08 -27.42
CA GLY A 552 -10.14 -24.05 -28.05
C GLY A 552 -9.56 -23.49 -29.34
N VAL A 553 -8.65 -24.24 -29.95
CA VAL A 553 -8.06 -23.98 -31.27
C VAL A 553 -8.31 -25.20 -32.16
N PHE A 554 -8.85 -25.00 -33.36
CA PHE A 554 -9.03 -26.07 -34.34
C PHE A 554 -7.70 -26.38 -35.04
N LEU A 555 -7.17 -27.58 -34.82
CA LEU A 555 -5.88 -28.04 -35.34
C LEU A 555 -5.97 -28.63 -36.76
N GLY A 556 -7.19 -28.76 -37.31
CA GLY A 556 -7.45 -29.50 -38.53
C GLY A 556 -8.14 -30.85 -38.29
N TYR A 557 -8.24 -31.68 -39.32
CA TYR A 557 -8.92 -32.98 -39.26
C TYR A 557 -7.99 -34.11 -38.85
N LYS A 558 -8.55 -35.17 -38.26
CA LYS A 558 -7.80 -36.41 -37.98
C LYS A 558 -7.23 -36.95 -39.30
N ARG A 559 -5.90 -37.05 -39.37
CA ARG A 559 -5.17 -37.72 -40.45
C ARG A 559 -4.59 -39.06 -39.98
N GLY A 560 -4.24 -39.91 -40.93
CA GLY A 560 -3.32 -41.02 -40.80
C GLY A 560 -2.37 -41.02 -42.01
N LEU A 561 -1.43 -41.97 -42.08
CA LEU A 561 -0.33 -41.96 -43.06
C LEU A 561 -0.75 -41.85 -44.54
N ARG A 562 -1.97 -42.28 -44.91
CA ARG A 562 -2.50 -42.19 -46.28
C ARG A 562 -3.88 -41.51 -46.42
N ASN A 563 -4.59 -41.25 -45.31
CA ASN A 563 -6.02 -40.88 -45.32
C ASN A 563 -6.35 -39.69 -44.38
N GLN A 564 -7.24 -38.79 -44.81
CA GLN A 564 -7.80 -37.72 -43.96
C GLN A 564 -9.29 -37.97 -43.65
N TYR A 565 -9.65 -37.97 -42.37
CA TYR A 565 -11.02 -38.17 -41.89
C TYR A 565 -11.72 -36.83 -41.67
N SER A 566 -12.17 -36.19 -42.75
CA SER A 566 -12.75 -34.83 -42.75
C SER A 566 -14.04 -34.63 -41.92
N HIS A 567 -14.60 -35.69 -41.33
CA HIS A 567 -15.72 -35.61 -40.36
C HIS A 567 -15.29 -35.70 -38.88
N THR A 568 -13.98 -35.77 -38.59
CA THR A 568 -13.43 -35.77 -37.23
C THR A 568 -12.45 -34.61 -37.07
N ALA A 569 -12.93 -33.51 -36.48
CA ALA A 569 -12.13 -32.34 -36.16
C ALA A 569 -11.25 -32.60 -34.92
N LEU A 570 -10.03 -32.06 -34.91
CA LEU A 570 -9.13 -32.06 -33.75
C LEU A 570 -9.08 -30.66 -33.14
N VAL A 571 -9.29 -30.56 -31.82
CA VAL A 571 -9.33 -29.29 -31.11
C VAL A 571 -8.47 -29.38 -29.85
N LYS A 572 -7.47 -28.51 -29.71
CA LYS A 572 -6.80 -28.27 -28.42
C LYS A 572 -7.68 -27.36 -27.59
N ILE A 573 -8.07 -27.77 -26.39
CA ILE A 573 -8.79 -26.89 -25.45
C ILE A 573 -7.75 -26.12 -24.63
N GLN A 574 -7.96 -24.82 -24.42
CA GLN A 574 -7.05 -23.97 -23.66
C GLN A 574 -7.03 -24.40 -22.19
N GLY A 575 -5.83 -24.62 -21.64
CA GLY A 575 -5.63 -24.97 -20.23
C GLY A 575 -5.74 -26.45 -19.87
N LEU A 576 -5.96 -27.36 -20.83
CA LEU A 576 -5.85 -28.81 -20.59
C LEU A 576 -4.44 -29.28 -20.94
N THR A 577 -3.76 -29.97 -20.04
CA THR A 577 -2.47 -30.63 -20.32
C THR A 577 -2.67 -32.10 -20.61
N ASP A 578 -3.62 -32.74 -19.93
CA ASP A 578 -3.69 -34.18 -19.81
C ASP A 578 -4.98 -34.79 -20.36
N LYS A 579 -4.98 -36.12 -20.47
CA LYS A 579 -6.12 -36.90 -20.97
C LYS A 579 -7.31 -36.85 -20.01
N LYS A 580 -7.05 -36.81 -18.69
CA LYS A 580 -8.10 -36.80 -17.65
C LYS A 580 -8.92 -35.50 -17.68
N ASP A 581 -8.27 -34.37 -17.92
CA ASP A 581 -8.91 -33.05 -17.99
C ASP A 581 -9.98 -32.96 -19.10
N VAL A 582 -9.86 -33.80 -20.14
CA VAL A 582 -10.80 -33.88 -21.26
C VAL A 582 -12.15 -34.46 -20.85
N ASP A 583 -12.19 -35.34 -19.85
CA ASP A 583 -13.39 -36.14 -19.54
C ASP A 583 -14.58 -35.26 -19.13
N PHE A 584 -14.32 -34.13 -18.45
CA PHE A 584 -15.34 -33.11 -18.17
C PHE A 584 -15.99 -32.53 -19.43
N TYR A 585 -15.26 -32.39 -20.54
CA TYR A 585 -15.73 -31.75 -21.77
C TYR A 585 -16.47 -32.70 -22.73
N LEU A 586 -16.50 -34.01 -22.45
CA LEU A 586 -17.17 -34.99 -23.30
C LEU A 586 -18.67 -34.69 -23.41
N GLY A 587 -19.22 -34.85 -24.61
CA GLY A 587 -20.62 -34.57 -24.91
C GLY A 587 -21.02 -33.08 -24.93
N LYS A 588 -20.15 -32.13 -24.53
CA LYS A 588 -20.48 -30.70 -24.56
C LYS A 588 -20.51 -30.15 -25.99
N LYS A 589 -21.34 -29.13 -26.20
CA LYS A 589 -21.46 -28.44 -27.50
C LYS A 589 -20.23 -27.58 -27.78
N ILE A 590 -19.82 -27.52 -29.04
CA ILE A 590 -18.71 -26.70 -29.53
C ILE A 590 -19.17 -25.84 -30.71
N ALA A 591 -18.69 -24.61 -30.80
CA ALA A 591 -19.05 -23.63 -31.82
C ALA A 591 -17.81 -23.04 -32.50
N TYR A 592 -17.74 -23.12 -33.83
CA TYR A 592 -16.90 -22.24 -34.65
C TYR A 592 -17.72 -21.03 -35.07
N ILE A 593 -17.21 -19.81 -34.85
CA ILE A 593 -17.92 -18.56 -35.17
C ILE A 593 -17.06 -17.74 -36.13
N TYR A 594 -17.62 -17.37 -37.29
CA TYR A 594 -16.93 -16.60 -38.32
C TYR A 594 -17.80 -15.46 -38.87
N LYS A 595 -17.16 -14.48 -39.52
CA LYS A 595 -17.80 -13.32 -40.14
C LYS A 595 -17.93 -13.57 -41.64
N ALA A 596 -19.16 -13.72 -42.14
CA ALA A 596 -19.46 -13.84 -43.56
C ALA A 596 -19.54 -12.47 -44.24
N LYS A 597 -19.39 -12.44 -45.57
CA LYS A 597 -19.52 -11.21 -46.38
C LYS A 597 -20.98 -10.71 -46.40
N SER A 598 -21.96 -11.61 -46.55
CA SER A 598 -23.39 -11.29 -46.62
C SER A 598 -24.05 -11.08 -45.25
N LEU A 599 -25.04 -10.18 -45.20
CA LEU A 599 -25.97 -10.08 -44.06
C LEU A 599 -27.02 -11.20 -44.17
N LYS A 600 -27.40 -11.80 -43.04
CA LYS A 600 -28.59 -12.66 -42.93
C LYS A 600 -29.13 -12.58 -41.50
N ASN A 601 -30.44 -12.42 -41.35
CA ASN A 601 -31.12 -12.25 -40.05
C ASN A 601 -30.43 -11.19 -39.16
N GLY A 602 -30.24 -9.98 -39.70
CA GLY A 602 -29.58 -8.86 -39.00
C GLY A 602 -28.07 -8.99 -38.75
N SER A 603 -27.44 -10.15 -39.03
CA SER A 603 -26.05 -10.41 -38.64
C SER A 603 -25.15 -10.81 -39.82
N LYS A 604 -23.88 -10.37 -39.75
CA LYS A 604 -22.79 -10.89 -40.60
C LYS A 604 -22.09 -12.11 -39.98
N PHE A 605 -22.41 -12.48 -38.74
CA PHE A 605 -21.82 -13.65 -38.10
C PHE A 605 -22.56 -14.96 -38.45
N ARG A 606 -21.81 -16.06 -38.49
CA ARG A 606 -22.29 -17.42 -38.73
C ARG A 606 -21.67 -18.36 -37.70
N VAL A 607 -22.39 -19.41 -37.33
CA VAL A 607 -21.95 -20.40 -36.35
C VAL A 607 -22.04 -21.81 -36.96
N VAL A 608 -20.97 -22.59 -36.86
CA VAL A 608 -21.00 -24.03 -37.09
C VAL A 608 -20.93 -24.75 -35.75
N TRP A 609 -22.01 -25.45 -35.40
CA TRP A 609 -22.12 -26.21 -34.17
C TRP A 609 -21.57 -27.63 -34.31
N GLY A 610 -21.15 -28.22 -33.19
CA GLY A 610 -20.71 -29.59 -33.06
C GLY A 610 -20.79 -30.11 -31.63
N LYS A 611 -20.33 -31.34 -31.41
CA LYS A 611 -20.25 -32.03 -30.10
C LYS A 611 -18.83 -32.56 -29.89
N VAL A 612 -18.31 -32.44 -28.67
CA VAL A 612 -17.03 -33.07 -28.26
C VAL A 612 -17.29 -34.57 -28.04
N MET A 613 -16.52 -35.44 -28.71
CA MET A 613 -16.82 -36.87 -28.80
C MET A 613 -15.92 -37.76 -27.94
N ARG A 614 -14.61 -37.48 -27.89
CA ARG A 614 -13.59 -38.28 -27.15
C ARG A 614 -12.24 -37.56 -27.12
N ALA A 615 -11.37 -37.92 -26.18
CA ALA A 615 -9.97 -37.47 -26.16
C ALA A 615 -9.17 -37.94 -27.40
N HIS A 616 -8.03 -37.29 -27.63
CA HIS A 616 -7.05 -37.65 -28.65
C HIS A 616 -5.62 -37.53 -28.12
N GLY A 617 -4.94 -38.67 -27.98
CA GLY A 617 -3.60 -38.71 -27.37
C GLY A 617 -3.65 -38.37 -25.87
N SER A 618 -2.50 -37.97 -25.35
CA SER A 618 -2.31 -37.50 -23.97
C SER A 618 -2.59 -36.00 -23.79
N ASN A 619 -2.18 -35.18 -24.77
CA ASN A 619 -1.89 -33.75 -24.55
C ASN A 619 -3.15 -32.83 -24.59
N GLY A 620 -4.25 -33.18 -23.91
CA GLY A 620 -5.44 -32.32 -23.78
C GLY A 620 -6.14 -31.94 -25.10
N VAL A 621 -5.97 -32.74 -26.17
CA VAL A 621 -6.63 -32.55 -27.47
C VAL A 621 -7.89 -33.42 -27.53
N VAL A 622 -8.96 -32.89 -28.13
CA VAL A 622 -10.24 -33.59 -28.27
C VAL A 622 -10.61 -33.83 -29.73
N ARG A 623 -11.34 -34.91 -29.98
CA ARG A 623 -12.02 -35.18 -31.25
C ARG A 623 -13.43 -34.61 -31.17
N ALA A 624 -13.77 -33.68 -32.07
CA ALA A 624 -15.10 -33.10 -32.20
C ALA A 624 -15.75 -33.51 -33.53
N LYS A 625 -17.08 -33.63 -33.55
CA LYS A 625 -17.87 -33.77 -34.77
C LYS A 625 -18.74 -32.52 -34.94
N PHE A 626 -18.52 -31.77 -36.02
CA PHE A 626 -19.33 -30.61 -36.38
C PHE A 626 -20.46 -31.02 -37.33
N ALA A 627 -21.59 -30.31 -37.28
CA ALA A 627 -22.78 -30.55 -38.10
C ALA A 627 -22.55 -30.25 -39.60
N LYS A 628 -21.55 -29.42 -39.90
CA LYS A 628 -20.95 -29.26 -41.23
C LYS A 628 -19.43 -29.23 -41.06
N ASN A 629 -18.68 -29.70 -42.05
CA ASN A 629 -17.23 -29.62 -42.02
C ASN A 629 -16.80 -28.13 -42.00
N LEU A 630 -15.87 -27.77 -41.12
CA LEU A 630 -15.24 -26.46 -41.07
C LEU A 630 -14.38 -26.21 -42.33
N PRO A 631 -14.34 -24.97 -42.86
CA PRO A 631 -13.49 -24.62 -44.01
C PRO A 631 -12.00 -24.65 -43.64
N ALA A 632 -11.12 -24.70 -44.65
CA ALA A 632 -9.66 -24.68 -44.43
C ALA A 632 -9.20 -23.42 -43.65
N GLU A 633 -9.83 -22.27 -43.91
CA GLU A 633 -9.64 -21.00 -43.22
C GLU A 633 -9.83 -21.05 -41.69
N ALA A 634 -10.52 -22.08 -41.18
CA ALA A 634 -10.75 -22.27 -39.75
C ALA A 634 -9.53 -22.87 -39.03
N MET A 635 -8.55 -23.43 -39.74
CA MET A 635 -7.35 -24.00 -39.11
C MET A 635 -6.58 -22.92 -38.33
N SER A 636 -6.13 -23.29 -37.14
CA SER A 636 -5.55 -22.40 -36.12
C SER A 636 -6.47 -21.26 -35.63
N LYS A 637 -7.76 -21.22 -36.03
CA LYS A 637 -8.74 -20.27 -35.49
C LYS A 637 -9.37 -20.79 -34.19
N SER A 638 -9.88 -19.85 -33.39
CA SER A 638 -10.50 -20.17 -32.11
C SER A 638 -11.92 -20.71 -32.26
N VAL A 639 -12.20 -21.78 -31.52
CA VAL A 639 -13.52 -22.38 -31.32
C VAL A 639 -13.95 -22.20 -29.86
N ARG A 640 -15.25 -22.24 -29.58
CA ARG A 640 -15.83 -22.08 -28.24
C ARG A 640 -16.43 -23.39 -27.78
N VAL A 641 -15.87 -24.01 -26.73
CA VAL A 641 -16.41 -25.22 -26.11
C VAL A 641 -17.29 -24.81 -24.95
N MET A 642 -18.57 -25.13 -25.00
CA MET A 642 -19.55 -24.72 -23.99
C MET A 642 -19.34 -25.48 -22.67
N LEU A 643 -19.63 -24.83 -21.54
CA LEU A 643 -19.45 -25.41 -20.20
C LEU A 643 -20.72 -26.07 -19.63
N TYR A 644 -21.90 -25.66 -20.09
CA TYR A 644 -23.19 -26.20 -19.66
C TYR A 644 -23.48 -27.61 -20.24
N PRO A 645 -24.27 -28.46 -19.57
CA PRO A 645 -24.62 -29.80 -20.06
C PRO A 645 -25.59 -29.75 -21.27
N SER A 646 -25.55 -30.77 -22.12
CA SER A 646 -26.44 -30.90 -23.30
C SER A 646 -27.46 -32.01 -23.11
N ARG A 647 -28.66 -31.68 -22.62
CA ARG A 647 -29.86 -32.55 -22.76
C ARG A 647 -30.48 -32.41 -24.16
N VAL A 648 -29.68 -32.72 -25.18
CA VAL A 648 -30.01 -33.23 -26.54
C VAL A 648 -28.74 -33.92 -27.08
#